data_AF-A0A3B0VJ62-F1
#
_entry.id   AF-A0A3B0VJ62-F1
#
_cell.length_a   1.000
_cell.length_b   1.000
_cell.length_c   1.000
_cell.angle_alpha   90.00
_cell.angle_beta   90.00
_cell.angle_gamma   90.00
#
_symmetry.space_group_name_H-M   'P 1'
#
loop_
_entity.id
_entity.type
_entity.pdbx_description
1 polymer ?
#
loop_
_entity_poly.entity_id
_entity_poly.type
_entity_poly.pdbx_seq_one_letter_code
_entity_poly.pdbx_strand_id
1 'polypeptide(L)'
;LTPQTMEFPNINITGFDTLIFSGLFGAGNGPAATDYDAADFVRVQYRIDGADPDAYTNGVCFAYQDNGDDFNEPFGLDADCDGVADVPLVEMLPAMASYGFNIVGTGTTLDLLISVSVNSGDEEFAFDSLVITGQSTGVDSPPQVTTTSPADAAIDVLVESNVLINFNEPVDIAMDAVEISCSSSGIQTFPAALTAGVTSIDIDPVDFTASETCEVTVDAASVIDNDGTADPLDADYVFNFTIEPDLPPEVISTTPADGSVGLGNSDDITIEFSEAVDASPMAVTLVCTQSGTVSFTGLPVDDNAMITINPDSDLIDSETCDLTVLASEVVDIDLTADNLAADVLISFTVGFPLVEIFEIQGAGLVSPFDGLTVATNDNIVTALDVNGFYMQTPDANDDADPLTSSGIFVFTGGAPTVAVGDQVDLTGDIIEFFGLTEFTNPGSYILNIDSSGNPLPTVIMMDDTFPSPDPTVFPCGSEVLGFECFEGMHFDMPQGFISAASVGFFGSDRNDVMVNAGTARAMREPGIDFPGLPGLPVFDGNPELIEMSVDALTLPSQPLAAGSEIALKGVISFGFGDYELQPSELTMINENVIPGAVRDANVDEVTLASANLFRLFNDVDDPGSADDDQIADTAEYNIRLLKLAKYFIEDMKSPMIIALQEIENISVLQDLSAAIANAGGPTYIATLVPGNDVGGINVAYMYQSGMLSNIMVTQLGAAELNLFDGSLLHDRPPLRLEADVALSADTLSLNVLVVHMRSRSSIDSVSDGDRVRNKRLNQANSVAVMVGEILIEDPDKSLYVLGDYNAFEFTDGYVDVIGQITGEAVEADNLLWTEPLFASSPLTQSVQTLVPEDQYSFVFRGSAQVLDNAIMNDEGLMNLIEMQYARGQVDASLQFEDDDTTSLRSTDHDGFVLYIFEDNDLIFKNGFE
;
A
#
# COMPACT_ATOMS: atom_id res chain seq x y z
N LEU A 1 7.07 7.38 27.88
CA LEU A 1 7.76 8.70 27.74
C LEU A 1 7.94 9.36 29.11
N THR A 2 8.64 10.49 29.20
CA THR A 2 8.66 11.28 30.45
C THR A 2 7.42 12.19 30.46
N PRO A 3 6.51 12.07 31.44
CA PRO A 3 5.32 12.91 31.52
C PRO A 3 5.68 14.39 31.59
N GLN A 4 4.89 15.22 30.91
CA GLN A 4 4.95 16.67 31.05
C GLN A 4 4.16 17.09 32.29
N THR A 5 4.68 18.05 33.05
CA THR A 5 4.08 18.46 34.33
C THR A 5 3.90 19.97 34.42
N MET A 6 2.79 20.39 35.01
CA MET A 6 2.49 21.78 35.37
C MET A 6 2.14 21.86 36.85
N GLU A 7 2.85 22.72 37.60
CA GLU A 7 2.68 22.87 39.05
C GLU A 7 2.17 24.27 39.42
N PHE A 8 1.21 24.31 40.34
CA PHE A 8 0.67 25.53 40.97
C PHE A 8 0.95 25.49 42.48
N PRO A 9 2.10 26.01 42.93
CA PRO A 9 2.51 25.86 44.32
C PRO A 9 2.00 26.99 45.23
N ASN A 10 1.92 26.72 46.53
CA ASN A 10 1.67 27.66 47.63
C ASN A 10 0.30 28.39 47.58
N ILE A 11 -0.76 27.70 47.15
CA ILE A 11 -2.12 28.22 47.21
C ILE A 11 -2.53 28.36 48.69
N ASN A 12 -2.87 29.56 49.14
CA ASN A 12 -3.19 29.81 50.55
C ASN A 12 -4.58 29.26 50.91
N ILE A 13 -4.60 28.26 51.78
CA ILE A 13 -5.81 27.60 52.28
C ILE A 13 -6.03 27.84 53.80
N THR A 14 -5.32 28.81 54.38
CA THR A 14 -5.38 29.09 55.82
C THR A 14 -6.79 29.49 56.26
N GLY A 15 -7.34 28.76 57.23
CA GLY A 15 -8.64 29.09 57.84
C GLY A 15 -9.83 28.49 57.12
N PHE A 16 -9.61 27.64 56.11
CA PHE A 16 -10.65 26.90 55.39
C PHE A 16 -10.71 25.43 55.82
N ASP A 17 -11.91 24.85 55.96
CA ASP A 17 -12.11 23.47 56.40
C ASP A 17 -12.79 22.51 55.40
N THR A 18 -13.37 23.04 54.31
CA THR A 18 -13.98 22.26 53.22
C THR A 18 -13.38 22.60 51.86
N LEU A 19 -12.26 21.97 51.49
CA LEU A 19 -11.58 22.24 50.22
C LEU A 19 -12.10 21.34 49.08
N ILE A 20 -12.49 21.95 47.96
CA ILE A 20 -12.97 21.23 46.76
C ILE A 20 -12.22 21.77 45.54
N PHE A 21 -11.75 20.87 44.68
CA PHE A 21 -11.24 21.19 43.35
C PHE A 21 -12.28 20.87 42.28
N SER A 22 -12.39 21.73 41.26
CA SER A 22 -13.13 21.45 40.02
C SER A 22 -12.40 22.05 38.81
N GLY A 23 -12.56 21.46 37.63
CA GLY A 23 -12.05 21.99 36.37
C GLY A 23 -12.82 21.41 35.17
N LEU A 24 -12.72 22.06 34.02
CA LEU A 24 -13.25 21.57 32.75
C LEU A 24 -12.16 20.76 32.02
N PHE A 25 -12.51 19.59 31.49
CA PHE A 25 -11.59 18.68 30.81
C PHE A 25 -12.25 18.10 29.54
N GLY A 26 -11.50 18.00 28.45
CA GLY A 26 -11.91 17.39 27.17
C GLY A 26 -10.74 16.73 26.43
N ALA A 27 -11.02 15.74 25.59
CA ALA A 27 -10.02 14.93 24.88
C ALA A 27 -10.53 14.53 23.48
N GLY A 28 -9.60 14.27 22.55
CA GLY A 28 -9.86 13.79 21.19
C GLY A 28 -10.39 14.84 20.20
N ASN A 29 -10.29 14.51 18.91
CA ASN A 29 -10.83 15.30 17.79
C ASN A 29 -12.01 14.63 17.04
N GLY A 30 -12.34 13.38 17.39
CA GLY A 30 -13.47 12.59 16.88
C GLY A 30 -14.47 12.15 17.97
N PRO A 31 -15.58 11.47 17.60
CA PRO A 31 -16.51 10.90 18.58
C PRO A 31 -15.78 9.81 19.40
N ALA A 32 -15.79 9.94 20.73
CA ALA A 32 -15.21 9.01 21.72
C ALA A 32 -13.68 9.03 21.95
N ALA A 33 -12.92 9.95 21.34
CA ALA A 33 -11.49 10.17 21.66
C ALA A 33 -10.68 8.85 21.67
N THR A 34 -10.59 8.17 20.53
CA THR A 34 -10.22 6.75 20.39
C THR A 34 -8.78 6.50 19.94
N ASP A 35 -7.84 7.39 20.24
CA ASP A 35 -6.46 7.29 19.72
C ASP A 35 -5.42 7.13 20.85
N TYR A 36 -5.81 6.64 22.03
CA TYR A 36 -4.95 6.59 23.21
C TYR A 36 -4.49 5.17 23.54
N ASP A 37 -3.24 5.06 24.00
CA ASP A 37 -2.62 3.78 24.30
C ASP A 37 -2.42 3.58 25.81
N ALA A 38 -1.96 2.39 26.18
CA ALA A 38 -1.68 2.03 27.57
C ALA A 38 -0.66 2.93 28.32
N ALA A 39 0.08 3.76 27.59
CA ALA A 39 1.06 4.69 28.16
C ALA A 39 0.50 6.08 28.46
N ASP A 40 -0.74 6.37 28.07
CA ASP A 40 -1.29 7.72 28.05
C ASP A 40 -2.19 7.99 29.24
N PHE A 41 -2.00 9.16 29.86
CA PHE A 41 -2.75 9.54 31.05
C PHE A 41 -2.74 11.04 31.32
N VAL A 42 -3.77 11.49 32.04
CA VAL A 42 -3.83 12.81 32.67
C VAL A 42 -4.13 12.63 34.16
N ARG A 43 -3.36 13.30 35.03
CA ARG A 43 -3.55 13.23 36.48
C ARG A 43 -3.52 14.61 37.10
N VAL A 44 -4.55 14.92 37.88
CA VAL A 44 -4.57 16.09 38.78
C VAL A 44 -4.32 15.61 40.20
N GLN A 45 -3.27 16.14 40.81
CA GLN A 45 -2.76 15.69 42.10
C GLN A 45 -2.55 16.89 43.01
N TYR A 46 -2.59 16.68 44.33
CA TYR A 46 -2.47 17.76 45.30
C TYR A 46 -1.61 17.39 46.51
N ARG A 47 -1.11 18.41 47.21
CA ARG A 47 -0.35 18.26 48.43
C ARG A 47 -0.61 19.42 49.39
N ILE A 48 -0.96 19.12 50.65
CA ILE A 48 -1.19 20.14 51.69
C ILE A 48 0.03 20.26 52.58
N ASP A 49 0.48 21.50 52.82
CA ASP A 49 1.61 21.86 53.71
C ASP A 49 2.92 21.08 53.47
N GLY A 50 3.06 20.44 52.30
CA GLY A 50 4.20 19.61 51.95
C GLY A 50 5.30 20.40 51.26
N ALA A 51 6.51 19.83 51.25
CA ALA A 51 7.64 20.36 50.50
C ALA A 51 8.27 19.25 49.66
N ASP A 52 8.92 19.56 48.54
CA ASP A 52 9.73 18.58 47.79
C ASP A 52 10.71 17.86 48.75
N PRO A 53 10.66 16.51 48.89
CA PRO A 53 10.10 15.50 47.98
C PRO A 53 8.82 14.78 48.46
N ASP A 54 7.99 15.42 49.27
CA ASP A 54 6.72 14.85 49.73
C ASP A 54 5.83 14.48 48.53
N ALA A 55 5.29 13.26 48.53
CA ALA A 55 4.47 12.74 47.45
C ALA A 55 3.14 13.51 47.31
N TYR A 56 2.70 13.71 46.06
CA TYR A 56 1.37 14.22 45.78
C TYR A 56 0.33 13.11 45.95
N THR A 57 -0.87 13.50 46.36
CA THR A 57 -2.05 12.63 46.44
C THR A 57 -2.84 12.77 45.13
N ASN A 58 -3.25 11.65 44.54
CA ASN A 58 -4.10 11.66 43.34
C ASN A 58 -5.49 12.21 43.68
N GLY A 59 -6.02 13.07 42.81
CA GLY A 59 -7.34 13.66 42.93
C GLY A 59 -8.30 13.13 41.86
N VAL A 60 -8.07 13.50 40.60
CA VAL A 60 -8.79 12.96 39.43
C VAL A 60 -7.77 12.48 38.39
N CYS A 61 -8.05 11.33 37.78
CA CYS A 61 -7.18 10.68 36.80
C CYS A 61 -7.98 10.25 35.57
N PHE A 62 -7.33 10.29 34.42
CA PHE A 62 -7.86 9.83 33.14
C PHE A 62 -6.80 8.97 32.46
N ALA A 63 -7.24 7.91 31.80
CA ALA A 63 -6.40 6.94 31.09
C ALA A 63 -7.17 6.32 29.91
N TYR A 64 -6.48 5.52 29.09
CA TYR A 64 -7.12 4.70 28.06
C TYR A 64 -8.08 3.65 28.66
N GLN A 65 -9.06 3.23 27.88
CA GLN A 65 -10.01 2.17 28.21
C GLN A 65 -9.61 0.87 27.49
N ASP A 66 -9.06 -0.09 28.22
CA ASP A 66 -8.70 -1.41 27.68
C ASP A 66 -9.95 -2.17 27.18
N ASN A 67 -10.18 -2.17 25.86
CA ASN A 67 -11.26 -2.93 25.22
C ASN A 67 -10.76 -4.24 24.60
N GLY A 68 -9.54 -4.67 24.92
CA GLY A 68 -8.96 -5.93 24.48
C GLY A 68 -7.69 -5.77 23.64
N ASP A 69 -7.30 -4.55 23.29
CA ASP A 69 -5.95 -4.21 22.85
C ASP A 69 -5.42 -2.94 23.54
N ASP A 70 -4.12 -2.67 23.38
CA ASP A 70 -3.43 -1.58 24.08
C ASP A 70 -3.29 -0.33 23.15
N PHE A 71 -4.02 -0.27 22.03
CA PHE A 71 -3.79 0.71 20.96
C PHE A 71 -5.08 1.36 20.43
N ASN A 72 -5.07 2.68 20.26
CA ASN A 72 -6.22 3.42 19.71
C ASN A 72 -7.53 3.14 20.48
N GLU A 73 -7.45 3.28 21.80
CA GLU A 73 -8.57 3.05 22.68
C GLU A 73 -9.22 4.38 23.12
N PRO A 74 -10.52 4.37 23.50
CA PRO A 74 -11.18 5.52 24.11
C PRO A 74 -10.47 6.01 25.37
N PHE A 75 -10.51 7.32 25.61
CA PHE A 75 -9.95 7.92 26.83
C PHE A 75 -11.05 8.22 27.85
N GLY A 76 -10.88 7.79 29.11
CA GLY A 76 -11.94 7.87 30.11
C GLY A 76 -11.46 8.13 31.52
N LEU A 77 -12.43 8.29 32.43
CA LEU A 77 -12.17 8.46 33.86
C LEU A 77 -11.59 7.17 34.48
N ASP A 78 -10.41 7.31 35.09
CA ASP A 78 -9.72 6.29 35.88
C ASP A 78 -9.96 6.59 37.37
N ALA A 79 -10.91 5.87 37.99
CA ALA A 79 -11.41 6.20 39.30
C ALA A 79 -10.44 5.86 40.44
N ASP A 80 -9.55 4.89 40.24
CA ASP A 80 -8.57 4.47 41.24
C ASP A 80 -7.11 4.88 40.90
N CYS A 81 -6.93 5.52 39.75
CA CYS A 81 -5.68 6.04 39.22
C CYS A 81 -4.63 4.95 38.94
N ASP A 82 -5.05 3.72 38.62
CA ASP A 82 -4.16 2.59 38.36
C ASP A 82 -3.56 2.60 36.94
N GLY A 83 -4.09 3.44 36.06
CA GLY A 83 -3.66 3.59 34.67
C GLY A 83 -4.60 2.98 33.64
N VAL A 84 -5.79 2.50 34.03
CA VAL A 84 -6.85 2.05 33.12
C VAL A 84 -8.16 2.74 33.48
N ALA A 85 -8.89 3.25 32.48
CA ALA A 85 -10.22 3.80 32.71
C ALA A 85 -11.20 2.68 33.08
N ASP A 86 -11.80 2.78 34.27
CA ASP A 86 -12.64 1.74 34.85
C ASP A 86 -14.10 2.19 35.10
N VAL A 87 -14.47 3.36 34.56
CA VAL A 87 -15.82 3.93 34.62
C VAL A 87 -16.46 3.92 33.22
N PRO A 88 -17.23 2.88 32.85
CA PRO A 88 -17.61 2.56 31.45
C PRO A 88 -18.63 3.51 30.78
N LEU A 89 -18.90 4.67 31.37
CA LEU A 89 -19.89 5.65 30.90
C LEU A 89 -19.39 7.10 31.00
N VAL A 90 -18.10 7.28 31.29
CA VAL A 90 -17.47 8.59 31.47
C VAL A 90 -16.23 8.68 30.59
N GLU A 91 -16.45 8.42 29.29
CA GLU A 91 -15.49 8.74 28.24
C GLU A 91 -15.33 10.26 28.14
N MET A 92 -14.10 10.69 27.92
CA MET A 92 -13.81 12.07 27.60
C MET A 92 -14.18 12.35 26.16
N LEU A 93 -15.03 13.36 25.97
CA LEU A 93 -15.43 13.83 24.66
C LEU A 93 -14.69 15.13 24.30
N PRO A 94 -14.74 15.56 23.02
CA PRO A 94 -14.19 16.85 22.62
C PRO A 94 -14.86 18.05 23.33
N ALA A 95 -16.14 17.90 23.73
CA ALA A 95 -16.84 18.87 24.55
C ALA A 95 -16.36 18.79 26.00
N MET A 96 -15.81 19.89 26.54
CA MET A 96 -15.28 19.90 27.90
C MET A 96 -16.39 19.70 28.95
N ALA A 97 -16.18 18.75 29.86
CA ALA A 97 -17.06 18.48 31.00
C ALA A 97 -16.36 18.81 32.32
N SER A 98 -17.16 19.09 33.36
CA SER A 98 -16.64 19.45 34.68
C SER A 98 -16.31 18.22 35.51
N TYR A 99 -15.07 18.12 35.97
CA TYR A 99 -14.58 17.09 36.87
C TYR A 99 -13.92 17.70 38.09
N GLY A 100 -14.03 17.02 39.23
CA GLY A 100 -13.54 17.54 40.49
C GLY A 100 -13.42 16.49 41.58
N PHE A 101 -12.80 16.87 42.68
CA PHE A 101 -12.63 16.02 43.84
C PHE A 101 -12.55 16.84 45.13
N ASN A 102 -12.95 16.21 46.25
CA ASN A 102 -12.76 16.80 47.57
C ASN A 102 -11.30 16.67 47.99
N ILE A 103 -10.68 17.79 48.35
CA ILE A 103 -9.33 17.80 48.89
C ILE A 103 -9.41 17.40 50.37
N VAL A 104 -8.97 16.18 50.66
CA VAL A 104 -9.02 15.64 52.02
C VAL A 104 -7.87 16.20 52.85
N GLY A 105 -8.20 17.16 53.73
CA GLY A 105 -7.26 17.76 54.68
C GLY A 105 -7.45 19.28 54.78
N THR A 106 -6.82 19.87 55.79
CA THR A 106 -6.77 21.33 55.98
C THR A 106 -5.35 21.75 56.32
N GLY A 107 -5.00 23.01 56.09
CA GLY A 107 -3.61 23.46 56.24
C GLY A 107 -3.44 24.95 56.01
N THR A 108 -2.20 25.33 55.68
CA THR A 108 -1.83 26.72 55.35
C THR A 108 -1.59 26.91 53.85
N THR A 109 -0.98 25.92 53.18
CA THR A 109 -0.70 25.95 51.74
C THR A 109 -1.11 24.66 51.05
N LEU A 110 -1.50 24.78 49.79
CA LEU A 110 -1.82 23.68 48.88
C LEU A 110 -0.98 23.83 47.60
N ASP A 111 -0.35 22.75 47.16
CA ASP A 111 0.27 22.63 45.85
C ASP A 111 -0.61 21.75 44.96
N LEU A 112 -0.85 22.17 43.72
CA LEU A 112 -1.56 21.39 42.70
C LEU A 112 -0.57 21.00 41.60
N LEU A 113 -0.61 19.75 41.15
CA LEU A 113 0.23 19.22 40.08
C LEU A 113 -0.64 18.56 39.03
N ILE A 114 -0.45 18.93 37.77
CA ILE A 114 -1.05 18.26 36.62
C ILE A 114 0.07 17.54 35.86
N SER A 115 -0.10 16.23 35.66
CA SER A 115 0.83 15.38 34.91
C SER A 115 0.13 14.82 33.68
N VAL A 116 0.74 14.95 32.51
CA VAL A 116 0.21 14.49 31.21
C VAL A 116 1.25 13.64 30.50
N SER A 117 0.84 12.47 30.02
CA SER A 117 1.60 11.61 29.11
C SER A 117 0.72 11.32 27.90
N VAL A 118 1.17 11.74 26.73
CA VAL A 118 0.63 11.44 25.40
C VAL A 118 1.81 11.18 24.48
N ASN A 119 1.71 10.21 23.58
CA ASN A 119 2.85 9.60 22.92
C ASN A 119 2.80 9.65 21.38
N SER A 120 1.61 9.81 20.79
CA SER A 120 1.37 9.94 19.35
C SER A 120 1.05 11.38 18.90
N GLY A 121 0.98 11.58 17.59
CA GLY A 121 0.71 12.88 16.95
C GLY A 121 -0.78 13.26 16.89
N ASP A 122 -1.67 12.28 17.03
CA ASP A 122 -3.14 12.44 16.93
C ASP A 122 -3.83 12.35 18.32
N GLU A 123 -3.06 12.37 19.41
CA GLU A 123 -3.56 12.36 20.80
C GLU A 123 -3.65 13.79 21.37
N GLU A 124 -4.86 14.36 21.46
CA GLU A 124 -5.07 15.71 22.00
C GLU A 124 -5.82 15.76 23.33
N PHE A 125 -5.43 16.68 24.22
CA PHE A 125 -6.14 16.92 25.48
C PHE A 125 -6.19 18.41 25.82
N ALA A 126 -7.28 18.84 26.47
CA ALA A 126 -7.50 20.21 26.89
C ALA A 126 -8.12 20.29 28.30
N PHE A 127 -7.75 21.32 29.04
CA PHE A 127 -8.38 21.68 30.32
C PHE A 127 -8.52 23.20 30.47
N ASP A 128 -9.54 23.63 31.20
CA ASP A 128 -9.80 25.03 31.50
C ASP A 128 -10.54 25.19 32.86
N SER A 129 -10.70 26.41 33.34
CA SER A 129 -11.53 26.76 34.50
C SER A 129 -11.20 25.97 35.78
N LEU A 130 -9.91 25.84 36.10
CA LEU A 130 -9.46 25.20 37.34
C LEU A 130 -9.79 26.08 38.57
N VAL A 131 -10.61 25.57 39.48
CA VAL A 131 -11.13 26.29 40.65
C VAL A 131 -10.90 25.48 41.92
N ILE A 132 -10.49 26.16 43.00
CA ILE A 132 -10.46 25.62 44.36
C ILE A 132 -11.34 26.48 45.26
N THR A 133 -12.30 25.87 45.95
CA THR A 133 -13.19 26.56 46.89
C THR A 133 -12.98 26.06 48.32
N GLY A 134 -13.22 26.92 49.32
CA GLY A 134 -13.13 26.61 50.75
C GLY A 134 -14.12 27.42 51.60
N GLN A 135 -14.65 26.85 52.69
CA GLN A 135 -15.42 27.62 53.70
C GLN A 135 -14.58 27.95 54.96
N SER A 136 -14.75 29.15 55.53
CA SER A 136 -13.92 29.64 56.64
C SER A 136 -14.47 29.33 58.04
N THR A 137 -13.61 28.98 59.00
CA THR A 137 -14.03 28.57 60.36
C THR A 137 -14.67 29.70 61.21
N GLY A 138 -15.94 29.53 61.63
CA GLY A 138 -16.52 30.15 62.83
C GLY A 138 -17.06 31.59 62.74
N VAL A 139 -17.57 32.03 61.59
CA VAL A 139 -18.27 33.32 61.43
C VAL A 139 -19.77 33.03 61.26
N ASP A 140 -20.55 33.45 62.26
CA ASP A 140 -22.02 33.59 62.18
C ASP A 140 -22.33 34.59 61.05
N SER A 141 -22.95 34.10 59.99
CA SER A 141 -23.16 34.82 58.73
C SER A 141 -24.65 34.78 58.42
N PRO A 142 -25.23 35.84 57.85
CA PRO A 142 -26.62 35.80 57.40
C PRO A 142 -26.87 34.60 56.48
N PRO A 143 -28.10 34.04 56.50
CA PRO A 143 -28.43 32.94 55.62
C PRO A 143 -28.30 33.38 54.17
N GLN A 144 -27.99 32.42 53.29
CA GLN A 144 -27.84 32.60 51.85
C GLN A 144 -28.58 31.50 51.11
N VAL A 145 -29.23 31.85 50.00
CA VAL A 145 -29.70 30.86 49.03
C VAL A 145 -28.48 30.25 48.35
N THR A 146 -28.30 28.93 48.49
CA THR A 146 -27.17 28.20 47.92
C THR A 146 -27.45 27.70 46.51
N THR A 147 -28.67 27.21 46.28
CA THR A 147 -29.12 26.70 44.98
C THR A 147 -30.63 26.87 44.85
N THR A 148 -31.08 27.01 43.61
CA THR A 148 -32.49 26.93 43.23
C THR A 148 -32.68 25.87 42.16
N SER A 149 -33.85 25.25 42.15
CA SER A 149 -34.32 24.40 41.05
C SER A 149 -35.75 24.85 40.72
N PRO A 150 -36.03 25.39 39.53
CA PRO A 150 -35.09 25.66 38.44
C PRO A 150 -33.95 26.63 38.82
N ALA A 151 -32.81 26.51 38.16
CA ALA A 151 -31.69 27.44 38.33
C ALA A 151 -32.04 28.82 37.73
N ASP A 152 -31.34 29.87 38.15
CA ASP A 152 -31.53 31.20 37.54
C ASP A 152 -31.18 31.17 36.04
N ALA A 153 -32.05 31.78 35.25
CA ALA A 153 -32.07 31.76 33.79
C ALA A 153 -32.21 30.36 33.16
N ALA A 154 -32.72 29.37 33.89
CA ALA A 154 -33.03 28.06 33.31
C ALA A 154 -34.05 28.19 32.17
N ILE A 155 -33.79 27.48 31.08
CA ILE A 155 -34.70 27.31 29.94
C ILE A 155 -35.23 25.87 29.94
N ASP A 156 -36.32 25.63 29.21
CA ASP A 156 -36.95 24.31 29.05
C ASP A 156 -37.32 23.64 30.38
N VAL A 157 -37.86 24.43 31.30
CA VAL A 157 -38.40 23.91 32.56
C VAL A 157 -39.74 23.23 32.28
N LEU A 158 -39.91 21.99 32.75
CA LEU A 158 -41.15 21.25 32.57
C LEU A 158 -42.33 21.96 33.24
N VAL A 159 -43.51 21.91 32.62
CA VAL A 159 -44.75 22.55 33.10
C VAL A 159 -45.15 22.17 34.54
N GLU A 160 -44.82 20.95 35.00
CA GLU A 160 -45.12 20.41 36.34
C GLU A 160 -43.94 20.57 37.34
N SER A 161 -42.94 21.38 37.00
CA SER A 161 -41.74 21.51 37.84
C SER A 161 -42.02 22.22 39.15
N ASN A 162 -41.59 21.64 40.27
CA ASN A 162 -41.55 22.35 41.54
C ASN A 162 -40.44 23.43 41.55
N VAL A 163 -40.62 24.43 42.41
CA VAL A 163 -39.61 25.44 42.73
C VAL A 163 -38.98 25.13 44.09
N LEU A 164 -37.77 24.58 44.08
CA LEU A 164 -36.94 24.30 45.24
C LEU A 164 -35.95 25.43 45.49
N ILE A 165 -35.86 25.90 46.74
CA ILE A 165 -34.87 26.89 47.19
C ILE A 165 -34.13 26.31 48.38
N ASN A 166 -32.81 26.19 48.29
CA ASN A 166 -31.95 25.66 49.36
C ASN A 166 -31.17 26.78 50.03
N PHE A 167 -31.04 26.71 51.36
CA PHE A 167 -30.28 27.65 52.17
C PHE A 167 -28.98 27.00 52.67
N ASN A 168 -27.95 27.82 52.91
CA ASN A 168 -26.68 27.38 53.50
C ASN A 168 -26.83 26.92 54.96
N GLU A 169 -27.94 27.27 55.62
CA GLU A 169 -28.21 27.00 57.03
C GLU A 169 -29.73 26.96 57.34
N PRO A 170 -30.15 26.50 58.53
CA PRO A 170 -31.58 26.44 58.90
C PRO A 170 -32.21 27.81 59.11
N VAL A 171 -33.28 28.12 58.37
CA VAL A 171 -34.01 29.38 58.41
C VAL A 171 -35.47 29.24 58.86
N ASP A 172 -36.00 30.31 59.45
CA ASP A 172 -37.41 30.59 59.68
C ASP A 172 -37.95 31.47 58.55
N ILE A 173 -38.99 31.01 57.87
CA ILE A 173 -39.62 31.63 56.70
C ILE A 173 -41.01 32.16 57.08
N ALA A 174 -41.23 33.45 56.85
CA ALA A 174 -42.51 34.12 57.10
C ALA A 174 -43.60 33.72 56.09
N MET A 175 -44.84 34.11 56.38
CA MET A 175 -45.95 33.98 55.42
C MET A 175 -45.69 34.89 54.22
N ASP A 176 -45.94 34.39 53.01
CA ASP A 176 -45.75 35.11 51.74
C ASP A 176 -44.30 35.57 51.48
N ALA A 177 -43.31 34.84 52.01
CA ALA A 177 -41.89 35.15 51.85
C ALA A 177 -41.35 34.93 50.41
N VAL A 178 -42.07 34.18 49.58
CA VAL A 178 -41.70 33.86 48.19
C VAL A 178 -42.86 34.25 47.27
N GLU A 179 -42.57 35.03 46.23
CA GLU A 179 -43.50 35.38 45.16
C GLU A 179 -43.01 34.78 43.84
N ILE A 180 -43.88 34.11 43.09
CA ILE A 180 -43.62 33.62 41.74
C ILE A 180 -44.51 34.40 40.79
N SER A 181 -43.93 35.21 39.91
CA SER A 181 -44.62 36.05 38.93
C SER A 181 -44.36 35.54 37.51
N CYS A 182 -45.36 34.88 36.92
CA CYS A 182 -45.26 34.36 35.56
C CYS A 182 -46.02 35.21 34.54
N SER A 183 -45.53 35.25 33.29
CA SER A 183 -46.11 36.07 32.22
C SER A 183 -47.55 35.69 31.84
N SER A 184 -47.96 34.43 32.05
CA SER A 184 -49.28 33.93 31.67
C SER A 184 -50.09 33.42 32.86
N SER A 185 -49.48 32.64 33.75
CA SER A 185 -50.08 32.07 34.96
C SER A 185 -50.23 33.09 36.09
N GLY A 186 -49.62 34.28 35.97
CA GLY A 186 -49.76 35.40 36.90
C GLY A 186 -48.92 35.25 38.17
N ILE A 187 -49.29 36.00 39.22
CA ILE A 187 -48.54 36.08 40.49
C ILE A 187 -49.10 35.08 41.51
N GLN A 188 -48.22 34.26 42.10
CA GLN A 188 -48.50 33.29 43.16
C GLN A 188 -47.58 33.58 44.38
N THR A 189 -48.07 33.44 45.63
CA THR A 189 -47.28 33.71 46.85
C THR A 189 -47.23 32.50 47.79
N PHE A 190 -46.07 32.27 48.41
CA PHE A 190 -45.75 31.09 49.24
C PHE A 190 -44.75 31.45 50.36
N PRO A 191 -44.58 30.63 51.41
CA PRO A 191 -45.55 29.66 51.90
C PRO A 191 -46.75 30.37 52.55
N ALA A 192 -47.93 29.73 52.51
CA ALA A 192 -49.16 30.26 53.11
C ALA A 192 -49.17 30.23 54.66
N ALA A 193 -48.11 29.69 55.29
CA ALA A 193 -47.93 29.59 56.74
C ALA A 193 -46.45 29.68 57.14
N LEU A 194 -46.18 30.08 58.39
CA LEU A 194 -44.82 30.17 58.93
C LEU A 194 -44.14 28.79 58.94
N THR A 195 -42.95 28.69 58.37
CA THR A 195 -42.14 27.46 58.33
C THR A 195 -40.84 27.71 59.09
N ALA A 196 -40.51 26.90 60.09
CA ALA A 196 -39.39 27.17 61.00
C ALA A 196 -38.30 26.08 60.95
N GLY A 197 -37.03 26.49 61.03
CA GLY A 197 -35.86 25.62 61.12
C GLY A 197 -35.59 24.77 59.87
N VAL A 198 -35.93 25.25 58.68
CA VAL A 198 -35.77 24.50 57.42
C VAL A 198 -34.54 24.93 56.66
N THR A 199 -33.87 24.00 55.98
CA THR A 199 -32.73 24.30 55.10
C THR A 199 -33.14 24.33 53.62
N SER A 200 -34.41 24.05 53.32
CA SER A 200 -34.97 24.10 51.96
C SER A 200 -36.47 24.36 52.02
N ILE A 201 -37.00 24.95 50.95
CA ILE A 201 -38.44 25.03 50.68
C ILE A 201 -38.71 24.50 49.28
N ASP A 202 -39.62 23.54 49.19
CA ASP A 202 -40.11 22.93 47.96
C ASP A 202 -41.51 23.46 47.71
N ILE A 203 -41.67 24.26 46.66
CA ILE A 203 -42.91 24.92 46.30
C ILE A 203 -43.47 24.19 45.09
N ASP A 204 -44.68 23.68 45.26
CA ASP A 204 -45.51 23.10 44.21
C ASP A 204 -46.47 24.22 43.74
N PRO A 205 -46.14 24.97 42.67
CA PRO A 205 -46.99 26.02 42.14
C PRO A 205 -48.24 25.42 41.48
N VAL A 206 -49.27 26.24 41.22
CA VAL A 206 -50.27 25.81 40.23
C VAL A 206 -49.57 25.72 38.88
N ASP A 207 -49.72 24.58 38.20
CA ASP A 207 -49.03 24.18 36.96
C ASP A 207 -48.76 25.36 36.01
N PHE A 208 -47.55 25.41 35.47
CA PHE A 208 -47.15 26.47 34.58
C PHE A 208 -47.76 26.33 33.18
N THR A 209 -47.78 27.42 32.42
CA THR A 209 -48.18 27.45 31.01
C THR A 209 -46.94 27.36 30.11
N ALA A 210 -47.00 26.56 29.05
CA ALA A 210 -45.93 26.46 28.06
C ALA A 210 -45.48 27.83 27.52
N SER A 211 -44.18 27.96 27.21
CA SER A 211 -43.53 29.19 26.73
C SER A 211 -43.62 30.41 27.67
N GLU A 212 -44.03 30.26 28.92
CA GLU A 212 -44.10 31.38 29.85
C GLU A 212 -42.77 31.64 30.58
N THR A 213 -42.52 32.88 30.96
CA THR A 213 -41.38 33.26 31.80
C THR A 213 -41.87 33.55 33.21
N CYS A 214 -41.26 32.89 34.20
CA CYS A 214 -41.54 33.06 35.61
C CYS A 214 -40.35 33.73 36.32
N GLU A 215 -40.62 34.74 37.14
CA GLU A 215 -39.66 35.37 38.04
C GLU A 215 -40.05 35.02 39.49
N VAL A 216 -39.10 34.47 40.25
CA VAL A 216 -39.28 34.14 41.66
C VAL A 216 -38.51 35.14 42.50
N THR A 217 -39.19 35.75 43.48
CA THR A 217 -38.61 36.67 44.46
C THR A 217 -38.74 36.09 45.85
N VAL A 218 -37.61 35.88 46.54
CA VAL A 218 -37.54 35.56 47.97
C VAL A 218 -37.29 36.85 48.73
N ASP A 219 -38.27 37.29 49.54
CA ASP A 219 -38.21 38.52 50.34
C ASP A 219 -37.21 38.36 51.49
N ALA A 220 -36.16 39.18 51.49
CA ALA A 220 -35.04 39.02 52.41
C ALA A 220 -35.47 39.18 53.87
N ALA A 221 -36.35 40.14 54.13
CA ALA A 221 -36.82 40.47 55.48
C ALA A 221 -37.67 39.35 56.10
N SER A 222 -38.13 38.41 55.28
CA SER A 222 -39.04 37.33 55.65
C SER A 222 -38.34 35.99 55.85
N VAL A 223 -37.02 35.91 55.71
CA VAL A 223 -36.22 34.70 55.93
C VAL A 223 -35.11 35.02 56.92
N ILE A 224 -35.12 34.38 58.10
CA ILE A 224 -34.19 34.65 59.21
C ILE A 224 -33.52 33.34 59.63
N ASP A 225 -32.22 33.32 59.87
CA ASP A 225 -31.53 32.12 60.38
C ASP A 225 -31.93 31.73 61.82
N ASN A 226 -31.50 30.53 62.23
CA ASN A 226 -31.80 29.95 63.54
C ASN A 226 -30.57 29.69 64.41
N ASP A 227 -29.38 30.04 63.93
CA ASP A 227 -28.15 29.95 64.71
C ASP A 227 -27.58 31.34 65.02
N GLY A 228 -26.53 31.38 65.84
CA GLY A 228 -25.91 32.63 66.27
C GLY A 228 -26.84 33.79 66.65
N THR A 229 -26.70 34.90 65.93
CA THR A 229 -27.50 36.13 66.01
C THR A 229 -28.50 36.12 64.86
N ALA A 230 -29.80 36.13 65.18
CA ALA A 230 -30.86 36.14 64.18
C ALA A 230 -30.66 37.23 63.11
N ASP A 231 -30.21 36.82 61.92
CA ASP A 231 -29.93 37.67 60.77
C ASP A 231 -30.88 37.33 59.61
N PRO A 232 -31.50 38.33 58.95
CA PRO A 232 -32.26 38.09 57.73
C PRO A 232 -31.34 37.83 56.54
N LEU A 233 -31.86 37.30 55.44
CA LEU A 233 -31.15 37.33 54.14
C LEU A 233 -30.63 38.75 53.85
N ASP A 234 -29.41 38.86 53.30
CA ASP A 234 -28.75 40.15 53.05
C ASP A 234 -29.50 41.05 52.05
N ALA A 235 -30.21 40.46 51.09
CA ALA A 235 -31.04 41.12 50.08
C ALA A 235 -32.08 40.15 49.49
N ASP A 236 -33.11 40.68 48.84
CA ASP A 236 -34.09 39.86 48.13
C ASP A 236 -33.37 38.99 47.09
N TYR A 237 -33.68 37.71 47.05
CA TYR A 237 -33.12 36.79 46.07
C TYR A 237 -34.09 36.63 44.92
N VAL A 238 -33.71 37.11 43.74
CA VAL A 238 -34.55 37.07 42.54
C VAL A 238 -33.89 36.16 41.51
N PHE A 239 -34.65 35.21 40.98
CA PHE A 239 -34.23 34.39 39.85
C PHE A 239 -35.38 34.21 38.87
N ASN A 240 -35.07 33.88 37.61
CA ASN A 240 -36.08 33.67 36.58
C ASN A 240 -35.84 32.36 35.82
N PHE A 241 -36.89 31.82 35.22
CA PHE A 241 -36.81 30.67 34.32
C PHE A 241 -37.90 30.74 33.25
N THR A 242 -37.71 30.01 32.15
CA THR A 242 -38.70 29.86 31.09
C THR A 242 -39.17 28.42 30.99
N ILE A 243 -40.48 28.25 30.86
CA ILE A 243 -41.11 26.95 30.64
C ILE A 243 -40.89 26.50 29.21
N GLU A 244 -40.71 25.20 29.01
CA GLU A 244 -40.58 24.59 27.69
C GLU A 244 -41.73 25.01 26.75
N PRO A 245 -41.45 25.25 25.46
CA PRO A 245 -42.49 25.47 24.47
C PRO A 245 -43.25 24.17 24.18
N ASP A 246 -44.55 24.31 23.93
CA ASP A 246 -45.39 23.28 23.33
C ASP A 246 -45.03 23.20 21.84
N LEU A 247 -44.56 22.06 21.36
CA LEU A 247 -44.09 21.87 19.99
C LEU A 247 -44.94 20.80 19.29
N PRO A 248 -45.31 21.00 18.01
CA PRO A 248 -45.99 19.96 17.25
C PRO A 248 -45.09 18.72 17.07
N PRO A 249 -45.66 17.53 16.84
CA PRO A 249 -44.88 16.33 16.64
C PRO A 249 -44.10 16.43 15.32
N GLU A 250 -42.88 15.88 15.30
CA GLU A 250 -42.02 15.78 14.12
C GLU A 250 -41.70 14.31 13.81
N VAL A 251 -41.50 13.96 12.54
CA VAL A 251 -40.96 12.63 12.16
C VAL A 251 -39.45 12.66 12.36
N ILE A 252 -38.95 11.88 13.33
CA ILE A 252 -37.51 11.76 13.63
C ILE A 252 -36.82 10.83 12.64
N SER A 253 -37.42 9.68 12.35
CA SER A 253 -36.80 8.66 11.51
C SER A 253 -37.86 7.83 10.77
N THR A 254 -37.44 7.22 9.66
CA THR A 254 -38.25 6.22 8.95
C THR A 254 -37.37 5.05 8.56
N THR A 255 -37.92 3.84 8.63
CA THR A 255 -37.33 2.64 8.02
C THR A 255 -38.34 2.08 7.04
N PRO A 256 -38.04 2.05 5.73
CA PRO A 256 -36.82 2.53 5.07
C PRO A 256 -36.67 4.07 5.13
N ALA A 257 -35.44 4.57 5.11
CA ALA A 257 -35.16 6.00 5.05
C ALA A 257 -35.42 6.56 3.64
N ASP A 258 -35.59 7.89 3.52
CA ASP A 258 -35.78 8.54 2.22
C ASP A 258 -34.56 8.33 1.30
N GLY A 259 -34.83 7.91 0.08
CA GLY A 259 -33.86 7.51 -0.94
C GLY A 259 -33.23 6.12 -0.77
N SER A 260 -33.58 5.35 0.27
CA SER A 260 -32.93 4.06 0.52
C SER A 260 -33.37 2.95 -0.45
N VAL A 261 -32.51 1.95 -0.61
CA VAL A 261 -32.75 0.71 -1.37
C VAL A 261 -32.64 -0.48 -0.42
N GLY A 262 -33.03 -1.67 -0.87
CA GLY A 262 -32.82 -2.90 -0.10
C GLY A 262 -33.88 -3.19 0.95
N LEU A 263 -35.04 -2.52 0.92
CA LEU A 263 -36.16 -2.93 1.78
C LEU A 263 -36.58 -4.36 1.39
N GLY A 264 -36.61 -5.29 2.34
CA GLY A 264 -37.11 -6.63 2.10
C GLY A 264 -38.58 -6.60 1.65
N ASN A 265 -38.94 -7.46 0.70
CA ASN A 265 -40.29 -7.49 0.13
C ASN A 265 -41.42 -7.69 1.15
N SER A 266 -41.12 -8.31 2.31
CA SER A 266 -42.08 -8.55 3.40
C SER A 266 -41.77 -7.74 4.66
N ASP A 267 -40.84 -6.79 4.60
CA ASP A 267 -40.42 -6.02 5.76
C ASP A 267 -41.49 -5.00 6.18
N ASP A 268 -41.59 -4.79 7.49
CA ASP A 268 -42.43 -3.74 8.05
C ASP A 268 -41.81 -2.36 7.80
N ILE A 269 -42.64 -1.36 7.56
CA ILE A 269 -42.24 0.05 7.43
C ILE A 269 -42.51 0.75 8.77
N THR A 270 -41.51 1.44 9.32
CA THR A 270 -41.62 2.16 10.58
C THR A 270 -41.44 3.67 10.40
N ILE A 271 -42.16 4.44 11.20
CA ILE A 271 -42.08 5.91 11.28
C ILE A 271 -42.00 6.26 12.77
N GLU A 272 -40.94 6.95 13.16
CA GLU A 272 -40.69 7.42 14.53
C GLU A 272 -40.97 8.91 14.64
N PHE A 273 -41.63 9.32 15.72
CA PHE A 273 -41.98 10.71 16.01
C PHE A 273 -41.20 11.26 17.22
N SER A 274 -41.13 12.59 17.34
CA SER A 274 -40.55 13.30 18.48
C SER A 274 -41.22 13.01 19.81
N GLU A 275 -42.47 12.56 19.74
CA GLU A 275 -43.34 12.33 20.88
C GLU A 275 -44.48 11.38 20.51
N ALA A 276 -45.32 11.05 21.49
CA ALA A 276 -46.48 10.19 21.28
C ALA A 276 -47.55 10.90 20.45
N VAL A 277 -48.09 10.21 19.44
CA VAL A 277 -49.13 10.75 18.55
C VAL A 277 -50.36 9.85 18.49
N ASP A 278 -51.51 10.49 18.25
CA ASP A 278 -52.72 9.86 17.74
C ASP A 278 -52.73 9.98 16.22
N ALA A 279 -52.72 8.84 15.51
CA ALA A 279 -52.75 8.81 14.04
C ALA A 279 -54.00 8.10 13.53
N SER A 280 -54.75 8.78 12.65
CA SER A 280 -55.98 8.25 12.09
C SER A 280 -55.75 7.06 11.14
N PRO A 281 -56.79 6.28 10.78
CA PRO A 281 -56.68 5.24 9.76
C PRO A 281 -56.24 5.74 8.37
N MET A 282 -56.25 7.06 8.14
CA MET A 282 -55.82 7.70 6.89
C MET A 282 -54.47 8.43 7.04
N ALA A 283 -53.78 8.29 8.17
CA ALA A 283 -52.56 9.04 8.45
C ALA A 283 -51.39 8.75 7.50
N VAL A 284 -51.40 7.58 6.86
CA VAL A 284 -50.33 7.16 5.95
C VAL A 284 -50.92 6.67 4.62
N THR A 285 -50.23 6.95 3.52
CA THR A 285 -50.49 6.33 2.21
C THR A 285 -49.20 5.77 1.63
N LEU A 286 -49.27 4.60 1.00
CA LEU A 286 -48.16 3.96 0.31
C LEU A 286 -48.52 3.72 -1.15
N VAL A 287 -47.73 4.26 -2.07
CA VAL A 287 -47.93 4.11 -3.52
C VAL A 287 -46.64 3.66 -4.16
N CYS A 288 -46.65 2.51 -4.80
CA CYS A 288 -45.49 1.97 -5.49
C CYS A 288 -45.66 1.98 -7.01
N THR A 289 -44.54 2.02 -7.72
CA THR A 289 -44.47 2.16 -9.17
C THR A 289 -45.11 0.99 -9.91
N GLN A 290 -45.04 -0.24 -9.38
CA GLN A 290 -45.60 -1.44 -10.00
C GLN A 290 -46.91 -1.86 -9.32
N SER A 291 -46.93 -1.88 -7.99
CA SER A 291 -48.07 -2.30 -7.17
C SER A 291 -49.20 -1.26 -7.12
N GLY A 292 -48.92 0.00 -7.47
CA GLY A 292 -49.86 1.11 -7.34
C GLY A 292 -50.12 1.44 -5.87
N THR A 293 -51.35 1.80 -5.50
CA THR A 293 -51.71 2.03 -4.09
C THR A 293 -51.69 0.71 -3.31
N VAL A 294 -50.82 0.63 -2.30
CA VAL A 294 -50.64 -0.55 -1.44
C VAL A 294 -51.55 -0.47 -0.23
N SER A 295 -52.21 -1.57 0.11
CA SER A 295 -52.97 -1.72 1.37
C SER A 295 -52.08 -2.33 2.44
N PHE A 296 -52.25 -1.92 3.68
CA PHE A 296 -51.44 -2.36 4.82
C PHE A 296 -52.25 -2.36 6.11
N THR A 297 -51.71 -3.03 7.13
CA THR A 297 -52.18 -2.96 8.52
C THR A 297 -51.21 -2.16 9.39
N GLY A 298 -51.66 -1.64 10.53
CA GLY A 298 -50.80 -0.85 11.45
C GLY A 298 -51.40 0.48 11.93
N LEU A 299 -52.52 0.92 11.32
CA LEU A 299 -53.26 2.12 11.72
C LEU A 299 -54.72 1.77 12.12
N PRO A 300 -55.37 2.59 12.98
CA PRO A 300 -54.84 3.78 13.65
C PRO A 300 -53.87 3.43 14.80
N VAL A 301 -53.07 4.40 15.24
CA VAL A 301 -52.32 4.34 16.51
C VAL A 301 -52.83 5.41 17.47
N ASP A 302 -52.69 5.15 18.77
CA ASP A 302 -53.21 5.95 19.89
C ASP A 302 -52.09 5.96 20.94
N ASP A 303 -51.67 7.16 21.38
CA ASP A 303 -50.61 7.35 22.38
C ASP A 303 -49.34 6.53 22.08
N ASN A 304 -48.78 6.71 20.88
CA ASN A 304 -47.56 5.98 20.47
C ASN A 304 -46.64 6.85 19.61
N ALA A 305 -45.35 6.87 19.92
CA ALA A 305 -44.33 7.59 19.16
C ALA A 305 -43.86 6.84 17.89
N MET A 306 -44.36 5.62 17.67
CA MET A 306 -43.99 4.78 16.53
C MET A 306 -45.21 4.29 15.77
N ILE A 307 -45.24 4.54 14.46
CA ILE A 307 -46.14 3.85 13.53
C ILE A 307 -45.35 2.69 12.89
N THR A 308 -45.92 1.49 12.91
CA THR A 308 -45.41 0.35 12.16
C THR A 308 -46.50 -0.15 11.23
N ILE A 309 -46.27 -0.08 9.92
CA ILE A 309 -47.19 -0.59 8.91
C ILE A 309 -46.61 -1.83 8.22
N ASN A 310 -47.47 -2.81 7.98
CA ASN A 310 -47.12 -4.04 7.27
C ASN A 310 -48.00 -4.14 6.01
N PRO A 311 -47.42 -4.11 4.79
CA PRO A 311 -48.15 -4.36 3.55
C PRO A 311 -48.95 -5.67 3.57
N ASP A 312 -50.23 -5.63 3.14
CA ASP A 312 -51.10 -6.83 3.16
C ASP A 312 -50.62 -7.97 2.23
N SER A 313 -49.73 -7.62 1.30
CA SER A 313 -49.03 -8.54 0.39
C SER A 313 -47.61 -8.04 0.20
N ASP A 314 -46.67 -8.98 0.06
CA ASP A 314 -45.26 -8.70 -0.24
C ASP A 314 -45.15 -7.73 -1.43
N LEU A 315 -44.29 -6.72 -1.27
CA LEU A 315 -43.97 -5.75 -2.30
C LEU A 315 -43.18 -6.41 -3.44
N ILE A 316 -43.20 -5.80 -4.62
CA ILE A 316 -42.50 -6.32 -5.79
C ILE A 316 -41.04 -5.86 -5.76
N ASP A 317 -40.12 -6.79 -5.96
CA ASP A 317 -38.70 -6.50 -6.02
C ASP A 317 -38.36 -5.46 -7.12
N SER A 318 -37.39 -4.61 -6.83
CA SER A 318 -36.96 -3.46 -7.63
C SER A 318 -38.05 -2.40 -7.92
N GLU A 319 -39.16 -2.37 -7.17
CA GLU A 319 -40.14 -1.27 -7.29
C GLU A 319 -39.82 -0.11 -6.35
N THR A 320 -39.95 1.13 -6.85
CA THR A 320 -39.90 2.33 -6.01
C THR A 320 -41.27 2.59 -5.39
N CYS A 321 -41.29 2.92 -4.10
CA CYS A 321 -42.46 3.22 -3.29
C CYS A 321 -42.37 4.61 -2.65
N ASP A 322 -43.45 5.37 -2.74
CA ASP A 322 -43.63 6.66 -2.08
C ASP A 322 -44.59 6.49 -0.88
N LEU A 323 -44.05 6.69 0.32
CA LEU A 323 -44.77 6.75 1.58
C LEU A 323 -45.07 8.21 1.91
N THR A 324 -46.34 8.54 2.16
CA THR A 324 -46.75 9.89 2.60
C THR A 324 -47.41 9.81 3.96
N VAL A 325 -46.86 10.53 4.93
CA VAL A 325 -47.48 10.80 6.24
C VAL A 325 -48.25 12.11 6.14
N LEU A 326 -49.57 12.06 6.34
CA LEU A 326 -50.45 13.22 6.20
C LEU A 326 -50.51 14.01 7.51
N ALA A 327 -50.05 15.27 7.47
CA ALA A 327 -49.96 16.13 8.63
C ALA A 327 -51.29 16.34 9.35
N SER A 328 -52.39 16.47 8.60
CA SER A 328 -53.71 16.72 9.17
C SER A 328 -54.32 15.53 9.93
N GLU A 329 -53.70 14.36 9.83
CA GLU A 329 -54.22 13.09 10.36
C GLU A 329 -53.34 12.53 11.49
N VAL A 330 -52.27 13.23 11.86
CA VAL A 330 -51.38 12.96 13.00
C VAL A 330 -51.45 14.14 13.95
N VAL A 331 -51.77 13.89 15.21
CA VAL A 331 -51.86 14.90 16.27
C VAL A 331 -51.12 14.39 17.50
N ASP A 332 -50.37 15.24 18.19
CA ASP A 332 -49.85 14.89 19.51
C ASP A 332 -50.98 14.77 20.56
N ILE A 333 -50.60 14.37 21.77
CA ILE A 333 -51.54 14.11 22.87
C ILE A 333 -51.16 14.85 24.16
N ASP A 334 -50.12 15.69 24.12
CA ASP A 334 -49.75 16.51 25.25
C ASP A 334 -50.44 17.89 25.17
N LEU A 335 -50.07 18.76 26.11
CA LEU A 335 -50.56 20.13 26.34
C LEU A 335 -51.67 20.61 25.39
N THR A 336 -51.31 21.22 24.26
CA THR A 336 -52.24 21.68 23.23
C THR A 336 -52.11 20.79 22.02
N ALA A 337 -53.15 19.98 21.76
CA ALA A 337 -53.22 19.13 20.57
C ALA A 337 -52.81 19.86 19.28
N ASP A 338 -51.59 19.59 18.80
CA ASP A 338 -51.00 20.14 17.60
C ASP A 338 -50.84 19.05 16.53
N ASN A 339 -51.12 19.43 15.28
CA ASN A 339 -50.90 18.55 14.15
C ASN A 339 -49.42 18.60 13.74
N LEU A 340 -48.93 17.50 13.15
CA LEU A 340 -47.66 17.51 12.43
C LEU A 340 -47.61 18.70 11.46
N ALA A 341 -46.48 19.42 11.44
CA ALA A 341 -46.40 20.73 10.80
C ALA A 341 -46.61 20.71 9.27
N ALA A 342 -46.24 19.62 8.59
CA ALA A 342 -46.38 19.41 7.15
C ALA A 342 -46.40 17.93 6.79
N ASP A 343 -46.96 17.58 5.62
CA ASP A 343 -46.89 16.22 5.10
C ASP A 343 -45.43 15.79 4.90
N VAL A 344 -45.09 14.56 5.26
CA VAL A 344 -43.75 13.99 5.08
C VAL A 344 -43.81 12.95 3.96
N LEU A 345 -42.94 13.09 2.97
CA LEU A 345 -42.82 12.18 1.82
C LEU A 345 -41.48 11.45 1.90
N ILE A 346 -41.53 10.12 1.82
CA ILE A 346 -40.37 9.23 1.84
C ILE A 346 -40.45 8.35 0.59
N SER A 347 -39.41 8.34 -0.24
CA SER A 347 -39.30 7.50 -1.42
C SER A 347 -38.22 6.45 -1.20
N PHE A 348 -38.50 5.17 -1.46
CA PHE A 348 -37.52 4.08 -1.27
C PHE A 348 -37.69 3.00 -2.34
N THR A 349 -36.69 2.12 -2.50
CA THR A 349 -36.74 0.98 -3.43
C THR A 349 -36.76 -0.34 -2.68
N VAL A 350 -37.67 -1.22 -3.09
CA VAL A 350 -37.76 -2.60 -2.60
C VAL A 350 -36.64 -3.43 -3.23
N GLY A 351 -35.88 -4.13 -2.41
CA GLY A 351 -34.69 -4.90 -2.83
C GLY A 351 -33.60 -4.06 -3.49
N PHE A 352 -32.69 -4.73 -4.20
CA PHE A 352 -31.49 -4.11 -4.78
C PHE A 352 -31.61 -3.97 -6.30
N PRO A 353 -30.88 -3.03 -6.93
CA PRO A 353 -30.78 -2.97 -8.38
C PRO A 353 -30.25 -4.31 -8.93
N LEU A 354 -31.01 -4.93 -9.84
CA LEU A 354 -30.55 -6.09 -10.60
C LEU A 354 -29.76 -5.60 -11.82
N VAL A 355 -28.48 -5.96 -11.87
CA VAL A 355 -27.51 -5.51 -12.88
C VAL A 355 -26.63 -6.68 -13.35
N GLU A 356 -26.13 -6.59 -14.57
CA GLU A 356 -25.17 -7.54 -15.12
C GLU A 356 -23.72 -7.18 -14.73
N ILE A 357 -22.78 -8.13 -14.76
CA ILE A 357 -21.39 -7.88 -14.32
C ILE A 357 -20.73 -6.78 -15.16
N PHE A 358 -20.98 -6.72 -16.46
CA PHE A 358 -20.44 -5.65 -17.33
C PHE A 358 -20.99 -4.26 -16.99
N GLU A 359 -22.16 -4.17 -16.37
CA GLU A 359 -22.67 -2.90 -15.82
C GLU A 359 -21.97 -2.56 -14.51
N ILE A 360 -21.68 -3.56 -13.67
CA ILE A 360 -20.91 -3.40 -12.42
C ILE A 360 -19.50 -2.92 -12.72
N GLN A 361 -18.82 -3.55 -13.67
CA GLN A 361 -17.47 -3.17 -14.08
C GLN A 361 -17.48 -1.79 -14.78
N GLY A 362 -18.35 -1.63 -15.78
CA GLY A 362 -18.33 -0.44 -16.62
C GLY A 362 -17.12 -0.41 -17.56
N ALA A 363 -16.93 0.74 -18.23
CA ALA A 363 -15.91 0.91 -19.28
C ALA A 363 -14.71 1.77 -18.85
N GLY A 364 -14.54 1.99 -17.55
CA GLY A 364 -13.46 2.79 -16.97
C GLY A 364 -13.00 2.18 -15.65
N LEU A 365 -11.88 2.69 -15.12
CA LEU A 365 -11.14 2.14 -13.97
C LEU A 365 -11.87 2.15 -12.61
N VAL A 366 -13.15 2.52 -12.56
CA VAL A 366 -13.92 2.60 -11.32
C VAL A 366 -15.35 2.19 -11.62
N SER A 367 -15.83 1.22 -10.86
CA SER A 367 -17.21 0.75 -10.91
C SER A 367 -18.20 1.91 -10.73
N PRO A 368 -19.24 2.04 -11.59
CA PRO A 368 -20.35 2.95 -11.33
C PRO A 368 -21.20 2.56 -10.11
N PHE A 369 -20.92 1.41 -9.50
CA PHE A 369 -21.61 0.88 -8.31
C PHE A 369 -20.71 0.82 -7.07
N ASP A 370 -19.51 1.41 -7.08
CA ASP A 370 -18.65 1.50 -5.90
C ASP A 370 -19.39 2.11 -4.69
N GLY A 371 -19.41 1.36 -3.58
CA GLY A 371 -20.12 1.68 -2.35
C GLY A 371 -21.62 1.37 -2.37
N LEU A 372 -22.15 0.72 -3.41
CA LEU A 372 -23.56 0.33 -3.52
C LEU A 372 -23.75 -1.19 -3.39
N THR A 373 -24.90 -1.59 -2.84
CA THR A 373 -25.35 -2.99 -2.86
C THR A 373 -26.15 -3.27 -4.13
N VAL A 374 -25.79 -4.32 -4.86
CA VAL A 374 -26.44 -4.73 -6.11
C VAL A 374 -26.74 -6.23 -6.11
N ALA A 375 -27.67 -6.65 -6.96
CA ALA A 375 -27.94 -8.05 -7.27
C ALA A 375 -27.52 -8.35 -8.71
N THR A 376 -26.95 -9.53 -8.95
CA THR A 376 -26.62 -10.06 -10.28
C THR A 376 -26.92 -11.56 -10.32
N ASN A 377 -27.55 -12.02 -11.40
CA ASN A 377 -28.13 -13.36 -11.49
C ASN A 377 -27.52 -14.19 -12.62
N ASP A 378 -27.67 -15.50 -12.54
CA ASP A 378 -27.32 -16.46 -13.59
C ASP A 378 -25.83 -16.47 -14.00
N ASN A 379 -24.90 -15.99 -13.16
CA ASN A 379 -23.46 -15.92 -13.47
C ASN A 379 -22.73 -17.25 -13.26
N ILE A 380 -21.64 -17.51 -13.99
CA ILE A 380 -20.89 -18.78 -13.90
C ILE A 380 -19.59 -18.60 -13.13
N VAL A 381 -19.36 -19.44 -12.11
CA VAL A 381 -18.08 -19.50 -11.39
C VAL A 381 -16.98 -20.04 -12.31
N THR A 382 -15.92 -19.27 -12.54
CA THR A 382 -14.84 -19.56 -13.50
C THR A 382 -13.53 -19.99 -12.83
N ALA A 383 -13.20 -19.43 -11.67
CA ALA A 383 -12.01 -19.79 -10.90
C ALA A 383 -12.27 -19.72 -9.39
N LEU A 384 -11.49 -20.46 -8.62
CA LEU A 384 -11.53 -20.46 -7.16
C LEU A 384 -10.22 -19.91 -6.62
N ASP A 385 -10.32 -19.15 -5.54
CA ASP A 385 -9.20 -18.69 -4.73
C ASP A 385 -9.36 -19.19 -3.27
N VAL A 386 -8.33 -19.00 -2.45
CA VAL A 386 -8.30 -19.35 -1.03
C VAL A 386 -9.24 -18.49 -0.17
N ASN A 387 -9.56 -17.27 -0.60
CA ASN A 387 -10.43 -16.35 0.14
C ASN A 387 -11.70 -15.92 -0.63
N GLY A 388 -11.85 -16.36 -1.88
CA GLY A 388 -12.93 -15.95 -2.76
C GLY A 388 -13.04 -16.79 -4.02
N PHE A 389 -13.79 -16.31 -5.00
CA PHE A 389 -13.92 -16.95 -6.31
C PHE A 389 -14.20 -15.90 -7.39
N TYR A 390 -13.90 -16.24 -8.63
CA TYR A 390 -14.28 -15.44 -9.80
C TYR A 390 -15.54 -16.00 -10.42
N MET A 391 -16.40 -15.10 -10.90
CA MET A 391 -17.56 -15.45 -11.71
C MET A 391 -17.66 -14.53 -12.93
N GLN A 392 -18.32 -15.01 -13.98
CA GLN A 392 -18.45 -14.30 -15.23
C GLN A 392 -19.84 -14.48 -15.85
N THR A 393 -20.35 -13.44 -16.49
CA THR A 393 -21.61 -13.48 -17.23
C THR A 393 -21.54 -14.54 -18.34
N PRO A 394 -22.54 -15.43 -18.48
CA PRO A 394 -22.55 -16.42 -19.55
C PRO A 394 -22.68 -15.77 -20.95
N ASP A 395 -22.06 -16.36 -21.97
CA ASP A 395 -22.10 -15.88 -23.38
C ASP A 395 -23.50 -15.58 -23.93
N ALA A 396 -24.55 -16.20 -23.37
CA ALA A 396 -25.93 -15.98 -23.80
C ALA A 396 -26.48 -14.60 -23.39
N ASN A 397 -25.90 -14.00 -22.35
CA ASN A 397 -26.31 -12.74 -21.72
C ASN A 397 -25.28 -11.62 -21.90
N ASP A 398 -24.08 -11.93 -22.42
CA ASP A 398 -23.01 -10.98 -22.69
C ASP A 398 -23.47 -9.81 -23.60
N ASP A 399 -23.01 -8.60 -23.31
CA ASP A 399 -23.39 -7.37 -24.03
C ASP A 399 -22.63 -7.16 -25.35
N ALA A 400 -21.59 -7.96 -25.58
CA ALA A 400 -20.67 -7.88 -26.70
C ALA A 400 -19.95 -6.53 -26.87
N ASP A 401 -19.84 -5.72 -25.81
CA ASP A 401 -18.99 -4.53 -25.79
C ASP A 401 -17.56 -4.92 -25.39
N PRO A 402 -16.56 -4.76 -26.28
CA PRO A 402 -15.18 -5.14 -25.98
C PRO A 402 -14.49 -4.22 -24.94
N LEU A 403 -15.17 -3.19 -24.44
CA LEU A 403 -14.61 -2.25 -23.46
C LEU A 403 -15.09 -2.49 -22.02
N THR A 404 -15.97 -3.47 -21.80
CA THR A 404 -16.51 -3.79 -20.47
C THR A 404 -16.20 -5.23 -20.11
N SER A 405 -15.73 -5.46 -18.89
CA SER A 405 -15.48 -6.81 -18.41
C SER A 405 -16.77 -7.51 -17.99
N SER A 406 -16.93 -8.76 -18.41
CA SER A 406 -18.01 -9.64 -17.94
C SER A 406 -17.62 -10.46 -16.70
N GLY A 407 -16.40 -10.32 -16.20
CA GLY A 407 -15.86 -11.04 -15.04
C GLY A 407 -15.77 -10.17 -13.79
N ILE A 408 -15.88 -10.79 -12.61
CA ILE A 408 -15.73 -10.10 -11.32
C ILE A 408 -15.24 -11.05 -10.25
N PHE A 409 -14.50 -10.51 -9.28
CA PHE A 409 -14.09 -11.24 -8.09
C PHE A 409 -15.15 -11.14 -6.98
N VAL A 410 -15.33 -12.23 -6.23
CA VAL A 410 -16.21 -12.31 -5.07
C VAL A 410 -15.39 -12.69 -3.84
N PHE A 411 -15.15 -11.73 -2.96
CA PHE A 411 -14.45 -11.94 -1.71
C PHE A 411 -15.37 -12.58 -0.67
N THR A 412 -14.92 -13.68 -0.07
CA THR A 412 -15.70 -14.45 0.92
C THR A 412 -15.05 -14.53 2.30
N GLY A 413 -13.85 -13.96 2.48
CA GLY A 413 -13.09 -13.98 3.73
C GLY A 413 -12.48 -15.35 4.10
N GLY A 414 -12.63 -16.35 3.23
CA GLY A 414 -12.13 -17.71 3.43
C GLY A 414 -12.43 -18.61 2.23
N ALA A 415 -12.23 -19.92 2.37
CA ALA A 415 -12.45 -20.82 1.24
C ALA A 415 -13.92 -20.81 0.79
N PRO A 416 -14.21 -20.58 -0.51
CA PRO A 416 -15.58 -20.50 -1.01
C PRO A 416 -16.30 -21.86 -0.97
N THR A 417 -17.64 -21.83 -0.98
CA THR A 417 -18.48 -23.04 -0.95
C THR A 417 -19.00 -23.48 -2.33
N VAL A 418 -18.67 -22.71 -3.37
CA VAL A 418 -19.02 -22.97 -4.78
C VAL A 418 -17.97 -23.84 -5.48
N ALA A 419 -18.31 -24.36 -6.65
CA ALA A 419 -17.40 -25.04 -7.57
C ALA A 419 -17.38 -24.35 -8.94
N VAL A 420 -16.26 -24.48 -9.66
CA VAL A 420 -16.14 -24.04 -11.06
C VAL A 420 -17.25 -24.69 -11.90
N GLY A 421 -17.98 -23.87 -12.66
CA GLY A 421 -19.16 -24.26 -13.44
C GLY A 421 -20.48 -24.26 -12.67
N ASP A 422 -20.50 -23.84 -11.41
CA ASP A 422 -21.75 -23.48 -10.73
C ASP A 422 -22.32 -22.19 -11.35
N GLN A 423 -23.64 -22.17 -11.52
CA GLN A 423 -24.40 -20.98 -11.87
C GLN A 423 -24.95 -20.38 -10.57
N VAL A 424 -24.73 -19.09 -10.37
CA VAL A 424 -25.03 -18.41 -9.11
C VAL A 424 -25.75 -17.08 -9.30
N ASP A 425 -26.66 -16.82 -8.36
CA ASP A 425 -27.26 -15.52 -8.10
C ASP A 425 -26.58 -14.92 -6.86
N LEU A 426 -26.12 -13.68 -6.97
CA LEU A 426 -25.41 -12.98 -5.90
C LEU A 426 -26.03 -11.60 -5.65
N THR A 427 -26.26 -11.28 -4.39
CA THR A 427 -26.52 -9.92 -3.91
C THR A 427 -25.44 -9.53 -2.92
N GLY A 428 -24.78 -8.40 -3.11
CA GLY A 428 -23.70 -7.95 -2.22
C GLY A 428 -23.23 -6.53 -2.52
N ASP A 429 -22.28 -6.06 -1.72
CA ASP A 429 -21.71 -4.71 -1.85
C ASP A 429 -20.56 -4.71 -2.86
N ILE A 430 -20.51 -3.68 -3.70
CA ILE A 430 -19.39 -3.46 -4.63
C ILE A 430 -18.42 -2.46 -4.03
N ILE A 431 -17.13 -2.77 -4.09
CA ILE A 431 -16.05 -1.84 -3.74
C ILE A 431 -14.91 -1.89 -4.74
N GLU A 432 -14.10 -0.83 -4.73
CA GLU A 432 -12.74 -0.83 -5.27
C GLU A 432 -11.73 -1.24 -4.20
N PHE A 433 -11.30 -2.50 -4.19
CA PHE A 433 -10.29 -2.98 -3.24
C PHE A 433 -8.90 -2.91 -3.87
N PHE A 434 -8.12 -1.89 -3.49
CA PHE A 434 -6.80 -1.60 -4.10
C PHE A 434 -6.82 -1.48 -5.64
N GLY A 435 -7.96 -1.07 -6.21
CA GLY A 435 -8.14 -0.90 -7.65
C GLY A 435 -8.72 -2.13 -8.38
N LEU A 436 -9.02 -3.21 -7.66
CA LEU A 436 -9.82 -4.33 -8.18
C LEU A 436 -11.30 -4.09 -7.86
N THR A 437 -12.18 -4.20 -8.86
CA THR A 437 -13.63 -4.21 -8.62
C THR A 437 -14.04 -5.58 -8.06
N GLU A 438 -14.58 -5.61 -6.84
CA GLU A 438 -15.02 -6.84 -6.21
C GLU A 438 -16.37 -6.73 -5.51
N PHE A 439 -17.06 -7.86 -5.42
CA PHE A 439 -18.07 -8.05 -4.38
C PHE A 439 -17.37 -8.28 -3.05
N THR A 440 -17.70 -7.47 -2.04
CA THR A 440 -17.15 -7.57 -0.69
C THR A 440 -18.24 -7.87 0.35
N ASN A 441 -17.86 -7.89 1.64
CA ASN A 441 -18.70 -8.09 2.83
C ASN A 441 -18.93 -9.56 3.25
N PRO A 442 -17.93 -10.22 3.87
CA PRO A 442 -18.08 -11.56 4.44
C PRO A 442 -19.02 -11.53 5.67
N GLY A 443 -20.33 -11.58 5.41
CA GLY A 443 -21.38 -11.59 6.43
C GLY A 443 -22.79 -11.27 5.92
N SER A 444 -22.92 -10.62 4.76
CA SER A 444 -24.22 -10.10 4.27
C SER A 444 -24.53 -10.38 2.80
N TYR A 445 -23.62 -10.95 2.00
CA TYR A 445 -23.99 -11.31 0.63
C TYR A 445 -24.96 -12.52 0.63
N ILE A 446 -25.96 -12.46 -0.25
CA ILE A 446 -26.90 -13.54 -0.48
C ILE A 446 -26.43 -14.26 -1.74
N LEU A 447 -25.87 -15.46 -1.58
CA LEU A 447 -25.41 -16.31 -2.68
C LEU A 447 -26.29 -17.56 -2.79
N ASN A 448 -26.91 -17.74 -3.96
CA ASN A 448 -27.68 -18.93 -4.29
C ASN A 448 -27.01 -19.68 -5.44
N ILE A 449 -26.97 -21.01 -5.36
CA ILE A 449 -26.50 -21.87 -6.46
C ILE A 449 -27.73 -22.45 -7.16
N ASP A 450 -27.96 -22.04 -8.41
CA ASP A 450 -29.13 -22.46 -9.18
C ASP A 450 -28.90 -23.80 -9.88
N SER A 451 -27.67 -24.01 -10.36
CA SER A 451 -27.28 -25.23 -11.05
C SER A 451 -25.77 -25.44 -11.00
N SER A 452 -25.31 -26.66 -11.30
CA SER A 452 -23.90 -27.06 -11.26
C SER A 452 -23.46 -27.79 -12.52
N GLY A 453 -22.18 -27.66 -12.86
CA GLY A 453 -21.55 -28.36 -14.00
C GLY A 453 -21.92 -27.77 -15.36
N ASN A 454 -22.18 -26.46 -15.38
CA ASN A 454 -22.41 -25.69 -16.60
C ASN A 454 -21.12 -25.51 -17.40
N PRO A 455 -21.21 -25.30 -18.73
CA PRO A 455 -20.06 -24.87 -19.51
C PRO A 455 -19.59 -23.49 -19.03
N LEU A 456 -18.28 -23.29 -18.99
CA LEU A 456 -17.70 -21.97 -18.73
C LEU A 456 -17.95 -21.03 -19.93
N PRO A 457 -17.96 -19.70 -19.73
CA PRO A 457 -18.04 -18.72 -20.81
C PRO A 457 -16.94 -18.88 -21.86
N THR A 458 -17.00 -18.14 -22.95
CA THR A 458 -15.92 -18.09 -23.92
C THR A 458 -14.67 -17.48 -23.27
N VAL A 459 -13.52 -18.12 -23.45
CA VAL A 459 -12.23 -17.67 -22.90
C VAL A 459 -11.65 -16.53 -23.73
N ILE A 460 -10.87 -15.69 -23.08
CA ILE A 460 -9.92 -14.80 -23.76
C ILE A 460 -8.78 -15.68 -24.28
N MET A 461 -8.68 -15.81 -25.60
CA MET A 461 -7.59 -16.57 -26.21
C MET A 461 -6.33 -15.70 -26.23
N MET A 462 -5.26 -16.17 -25.58
CA MET A 462 -3.96 -15.53 -25.63
C MET A 462 -3.03 -16.32 -26.54
N ASP A 463 -2.53 -15.69 -27.60
CA ASP A 463 -1.66 -16.28 -28.63
C ASP A 463 -0.73 -15.20 -29.24
N ASP A 464 -0.02 -15.50 -30.34
CA ASP A 464 0.89 -14.53 -31.01
C ASP A 464 0.19 -13.23 -31.46
N THR A 465 -1.15 -13.14 -31.39
CA THR A 465 -1.92 -11.94 -31.74
C THR A 465 -2.49 -11.19 -30.55
N PHE A 466 -2.50 -11.79 -29.35
CA PHE A 466 -2.99 -11.15 -28.14
C PHE A 466 -2.21 -11.61 -26.87
N PRO A 467 -1.60 -10.67 -26.12
CA PRO A 467 -1.63 -9.23 -26.35
C PRO A 467 -0.84 -8.82 -27.62
N SER A 468 -1.16 -7.66 -28.20
CA SER A 468 -0.63 -7.27 -29.51
C SER A 468 0.83 -6.80 -29.41
N PRO A 469 1.73 -7.23 -30.31
CA PRO A 469 3.09 -6.69 -30.38
C PRO A 469 3.15 -5.26 -30.98
N ASP A 470 2.06 -4.77 -31.59
CA ASP A 470 1.99 -3.38 -32.04
C ASP A 470 1.77 -2.44 -30.83
N PRO A 471 2.74 -1.57 -30.48
CA PRO A 471 2.66 -0.70 -29.30
C PRO A 471 1.62 0.42 -29.43
N THR A 472 0.93 0.52 -30.57
CA THR A 472 -0.20 1.43 -30.78
C THR A 472 -1.57 0.78 -30.56
N VAL A 473 -1.59 -0.54 -30.29
CA VAL A 473 -2.81 -1.32 -30.08
C VAL A 473 -2.89 -1.74 -28.62
N PHE A 474 -3.75 -1.06 -27.87
CA PHE A 474 -4.00 -1.36 -26.46
C PHE A 474 -5.14 -2.40 -26.31
N PRO A 475 -5.03 -3.35 -25.36
CA PRO A 475 -6.06 -4.38 -25.14
C PRO A 475 -7.47 -3.80 -24.98
N CYS A 476 -7.61 -2.77 -24.13
CA CYS A 476 -8.88 -2.09 -23.87
C CYS A 476 -8.97 -0.70 -24.54
N GLY A 477 -8.29 -0.53 -25.68
CA GLY A 477 -8.40 0.66 -26.54
C GLY A 477 -7.62 1.91 -26.09
N SER A 478 -7.07 1.93 -24.87
CA SER A 478 -6.16 2.99 -24.42
C SER A 478 -5.13 2.46 -23.42
N GLU A 479 -3.97 3.12 -23.36
CA GLU A 479 -2.89 2.81 -22.40
C GLU A 479 -3.36 2.86 -20.94
N VAL A 480 -4.19 3.85 -20.60
CA VAL A 480 -4.68 4.07 -19.24
C VAL A 480 -5.58 2.94 -18.76
N LEU A 481 -6.30 2.29 -19.68
CA LEU A 481 -7.20 1.19 -19.33
C LEU A 481 -6.49 -0.17 -19.26
N GLY A 482 -5.24 -0.31 -19.74
CA GLY A 482 -4.53 -1.58 -19.69
C GLY A 482 -5.38 -2.78 -20.15
N PHE A 483 -5.64 -3.71 -19.22
CA PHE A 483 -6.49 -4.90 -19.37
C PHE A 483 -7.83 -4.81 -18.61
N GLU A 484 -8.29 -3.61 -18.24
CA GLU A 484 -9.53 -3.36 -17.47
C GLU A 484 -10.77 -4.10 -18.01
N CYS A 485 -10.98 -4.04 -19.32
CA CYS A 485 -12.07 -4.71 -20.02
C CYS A 485 -12.02 -6.25 -19.96
N PHE A 486 -10.99 -6.82 -19.33
CA PHE A 486 -10.83 -8.24 -19.08
C PHE A 486 -10.71 -8.58 -17.59
N GLU A 487 -10.86 -7.60 -16.69
CA GLU A 487 -10.70 -7.82 -15.24
C GLU A 487 -11.65 -8.91 -14.73
N GLY A 488 -11.11 -9.95 -14.08
CA GLY A 488 -11.85 -11.10 -13.58
C GLY A 488 -12.33 -12.09 -14.64
N MET A 489 -12.09 -11.83 -15.94
CA MET A 489 -12.48 -12.75 -17.01
C MET A 489 -11.46 -13.88 -17.15
N HIS A 490 -11.96 -15.07 -17.52
CA HIS A 490 -11.11 -16.23 -17.71
C HIS A 490 -10.40 -16.26 -19.08
N PHE A 491 -9.18 -16.80 -19.11
CA PHE A 491 -8.34 -16.89 -20.31
C PHE A 491 -7.86 -18.33 -20.57
N ASP A 492 -7.48 -18.59 -21.82
CA ASP A 492 -6.76 -19.79 -22.26
C ASP A 492 -5.55 -19.38 -23.09
N MET A 493 -4.36 -19.73 -22.61
CA MET A 493 -3.10 -19.57 -23.31
C MET A 493 -2.56 -20.97 -23.63
N PRO A 494 -2.89 -21.53 -24.81
CA PRO A 494 -2.51 -22.90 -25.16
C PRO A 494 -0.99 -23.07 -25.36
N GLN A 495 -0.26 -21.96 -25.55
CA GLN A 495 1.18 -21.92 -25.70
C GLN A 495 1.69 -20.52 -25.33
N GLY A 496 2.77 -20.45 -24.57
CA GLY A 496 3.51 -19.23 -24.25
C GLY A 496 4.88 -19.54 -23.64
N PHE A 497 5.65 -18.51 -23.37
CA PHE A 497 6.99 -18.61 -22.80
C PHE A 497 7.14 -17.73 -21.56
N ILE A 498 7.89 -18.22 -20.58
CA ILE A 498 8.36 -17.40 -19.47
C ILE A 498 9.50 -16.54 -19.98
N SER A 499 9.29 -15.24 -20.10
CA SER A 499 10.27 -14.30 -20.64
C SER A 499 11.26 -13.82 -19.57
N ALA A 500 10.82 -13.66 -18.33
CA ALA A 500 11.68 -13.43 -17.16
C ALA A 500 11.20 -14.23 -15.95
N ALA A 501 12.15 -14.75 -15.17
CA ALA A 501 11.88 -15.56 -13.97
C ALA A 501 11.55 -14.72 -12.73
N SER A 502 11.57 -13.40 -12.86
CA SER A 502 11.14 -12.43 -11.85
C SER A 502 10.77 -11.10 -12.53
N VAL A 503 9.71 -10.44 -12.06
CA VAL A 503 9.28 -9.10 -12.51
C VAL A 503 10.07 -7.95 -11.89
N GLY A 504 10.55 -8.13 -10.66
CA GLY A 504 11.24 -7.09 -9.92
C GLY A 504 12.66 -6.82 -10.40
N PHE A 505 12.98 -5.56 -10.69
CA PHE A 505 14.33 -5.02 -10.50
C PHE A 505 14.28 -4.15 -9.23
N PHE A 506 14.54 -4.80 -8.09
CA PHE A 506 14.37 -4.28 -6.72
C PHE A 506 12.90 -4.08 -6.27
N GLY A 507 12.24 -5.18 -5.89
CA GLY A 507 10.89 -5.21 -5.29
C GLY A 507 10.72 -6.39 -4.32
N SER A 508 9.69 -6.35 -3.47
CA SER A 508 9.40 -7.38 -2.47
C SER A 508 8.77 -8.65 -3.04
N ASP A 509 8.15 -8.57 -4.23
CA ASP A 509 7.66 -9.77 -4.92
C ASP A 509 8.75 -10.40 -5.78
N ARG A 510 9.20 -11.58 -5.35
CA ARG A 510 10.24 -12.39 -6.01
C ARG A 510 9.64 -13.60 -6.73
N ASN A 511 8.31 -13.77 -6.67
CA ASN A 511 7.62 -14.96 -7.15
C ASN A 511 6.98 -14.75 -8.53
N ASP A 512 6.54 -13.53 -8.83
CA ASP A 512 5.88 -13.23 -10.09
C ASP A 512 6.85 -13.22 -11.28
N VAL A 513 6.36 -13.65 -12.44
CA VAL A 513 7.17 -13.82 -13.66
C VAL A 513 6.57 -13.04 -14.83
N MET A 514 7.40 -12.68 -15.80
CA MET A 514 6.89 -12.12 -17.07
C MET A 514 6.69 -13.24 -18.07
N VAL A 515 5.54 -13.27 -18.73
CA VAL A 515 5.23 -14.25 -19.78
C VAL A 515 4.91 -13.55 -21.10
N ASN A 516 5.15 -14.27 -22.19
CA ASN A 516 4.70 -13.91 -23.53
C ASN A 516 3.79 -15.02 -24.07
N ALA A 517 2.63 -14.64 -24.60
CA ALA A 517 1.75 -15.58 -25.27
C ALA A 517 2.29 -15.94 -26.66
N GLY A 518 2.07 -17.18 -27.09
CA GLY A 518 2.44 -17.66 -28.42
C GLY A 518 3.74 -18.46 -28.47
N THR A 519 4.46 -18.30 -29.58
CA THR A 519 5.46 -19.29 -30.04
C THR A 519 6.91 -18.93 -29.72
N ALA A 520 7.17 -17.75 -29.14
CA ALA A 520 8.52 -17.27 -28.87
C ALA A 520 8.63 -16.52 -27.54
N ARG A 521 9.81 -16.58 -26.94
CA ARG A 521 10.21 -15.72 -25.82
C ARG A 521 10.38 -14.28 -26.33
N ALA A 522 10.01 -13.29 -25.51
CA ALA A 522 10.28 -11.89 -25.83
C ALA A 522 11.80 -11.62 -25.84
N MET A 523 12.29 -11.09 -26.95
CA MET A 523 13.70 -10.74 -27.16
C MET A 523 13.81 -9.24 -27.37
N ARG A 524 14.99 -8.67 -27.11
CA ARG A 524 15.29 -7.29 -27.48
C ARG A 524 15.43 -7.18 -29.00
N GLU A 525 14.86 -6.13 -29.59
CA GLU A 525 14.97 -5.84 -31.04
C GLU A 525 15.86 -4.61 -31.37
N PRO A 526 16.28 -4.38 -32.62
CA PRO A 526 17.03 -3.16 -32.95
C PRO A 526 16.26 -1.86 -32.72
N GLY A 527 16.94 -0.83 -32.22
CA GLY A 527 16.43 0.54 -32.22
C GLY A 527 16.06 1.16 -30.88
N ILE A 528 15.57 2.39 -30.95
CA ILE A 528 15.18 3.22 -29.79
C ILE A 528 13.78 2.81 -29.34
N ASP A 529 13.54 2.76 -28.04
CA ASP A 529 12.22 2.47 -27.47
C ASP A 529 11.13 3.36 -28.11
N PHE A 530 9.97 2.77 -28.42
CA PHE A 530 8.83 3.43 -29.02
C PHE A 530 8.45 4.70 -28.22
N PRO A 531 8.14 5.85 -28.85
CA PRO A 531 7.89 6.06 -30.29
C PRO A 531 9.14 6.25 -31.16
N GLY A 532 10.34 6.13 -30.58
CA GLY A 532 11.60 6.28 -31.29
C GLY A 532 11.84 7.67 -31.90
N LEU A 533 12.78 7.74 -32.85
CA LEU A 533 13.12 8.96 -33.59
C LEU A 533 12.94 8.75 -35.10
N PRO A 534 12.51 9.78 -35.86
CA PRO A 534 12.24 9.63 -37.29
C PRO A 534 13.46 9.15 -38.08
N GLY A 535 13.28 8.04 -38.83
CA GLY A 535 14.30 7.51 -39.73
C GLY A 535 15.34 6.61 -39.08
N LEU A 536 15.20 6.32 -37.78
CA LEU A 536 16.03 5.37 -37.05
C LEU A 536 15.21 4.11 -36.72
N PRO A 537 15.86 2.95 -36.49
CA PRO A 537 15.18 1.75 -35.99
C PRO A 537 14.46 2.02 -34.67
N VAL A 538 13.33 1.34 -34.46
CA VAL A 538 12.47 1.49 -33.28
C VAL A 538 12.20 0.12 -32.69
N PHE A 539 12.39 0.02 -31.38
CA PHE A 539 11.96 -1.11 -30.57
C PHE A 539 10.55 -0.84 -30.06
N ASP A 540 9.64 -1.77 -30.25
CA ASP A 540 8.26 -1.66 -29.78
C ASP A 540 8.12 -1.64 -28.25
N GLY A 541 9.11 -2.17 -27.53
CA GLY A 541 9.07 -2.29 -26.07
C GLY A 541 8.55 -3.63 -25.57
N ASN A 542 8.29 -4.60 -26.46
CA ASN A 542 7.60 -5.86 -26.17
C ASN A 542 6.28 -5.66 -25.40
N PRO A 543 5.31 -4.89 -25.95
CA PRO A 543 4.01 -4.63 -25.31
C PRO A 543 3.16 -5.89 -25.11
N GLU A 544 3.52 -7.01 -25.73
CA GLU A 544 2.91 -8.32 -25.57
C GLU A 544 3.27 -9.04 -24.25
N LEU A 545 4.22 -8.51 -23.49
CA LEU A 545 4.59 -9.04 -22.18
C LEU A 545 3.53 -8.72 -21.13
N ILE A 546 3.17 -9.72 -20.34
CA ILE A 546 2.26 -9.58 -19.20
C ILE A 546 2.85 -10.30 -17.98
N GLU A 547 2.57 -9.73 -16.80
CA GLU A 547 2.92 -10.33 -15.53
C GLU A 547 2.04 -11.55 -15.24
N MET A 548 2.61 -12.53 -14.55
CA MET A 548 1.89 -13.71 -14.09
C MET A 548 2.25 -13.99 -12.63
N SER A 549 1.23 -13.99 -11.77
CA SER A 549 1.35 -14.43 -10.39
C SER A 549 0.89 -15.88 -10.25
N VAL A 550 1.84 -16.79 -10.09
CA VAL A 550 1.60 -18.24 -10.17
C VAL A 550 0.74 -18.76 -9.02
N ASP A 551 0.89 -18.20 -7.83
CA ASP A 551 0.26 -18.62 -6.59
C ASP A 551 -0.85 -17.69 -6.10
N ALA A 552 -1.28 -16.75 -6.93
CA ALA A 552 -2.40 -15.85 -6.63
C ALA A 552 -3.75 -16.58 -6.44
N LEU A 553 -3.93 -17.74 -7.08
CA LEU A 553 -5.10 -18.60 -6.87
C LEU A 553 -4.77 -19.80 -5.97
N THR A 554 -5.00 -21.03 -6.46
CA THR A 554 -4.85 -22.27 -5.69
C THR A 554 -3.61 -23.08 -6.09
N LEU A 555 -2.84 -22.62 -7.08
CA LEU A 555 -1.58 -23.26 -7.45
C LEU A 555 -0.51 -22.96 -6.40
N PRO A 556 0.42 -23.91 -6.15
CA PRO A 556 1.49 -23.70 -5.21
C PRO A 556 2.55 -22.76 -5.79
N SER A 557 3.10 -21.89 -4.93
CA SER A 557 4.31 -21.12 -5.22
C SER A 557 5.45 -22.04 -5.65
N GLN A 558 6.08 -21.73 -6.78
CA GLN A 558 7.23 -22.49 -7.29
C GLN A 558 8.12 -21.60 -8.17
N PRO A 559 9.45 -21.73 -8.08
CA PRO A 559 10.34 -21.06 -9.02
C PRO A 559 10.12 -21.60 -10.43
N LEU A 560 10.00 -20.69 -11.39
CA LEU A 560 9.95 -21.03 -12.80
C LEU A 560 11.17 -20.46 -13.53
N ALA A 561 11.78 -21.28 -14.39
CA ALA A 561 12.92 -20.86 -15.20
C ALA A 561 12.44 -20.10 -16.44
N ALA A 562 13.01 -18.92 -16.69
CA ALA A 562 12.76 -18.20 -17.93
C ALA A 562 13.27 -19.02 -19.13
N GLY A 563 12.68 -18.83 -20.30
CA GLY A 563 12.87 -19.66 -21.48
C GLY A 563 12.03 -20.96 -21.49
N SER A 564 11.33 -21.28 -20.40
CA SER A 564 10.42 -22.43 -20.39
C SER A 564 9.16 -22.15 -21.21
N GLU A 565 8.71 -23.15 -21.96
CA GLU A 565 7.46 -23.14 -22.72
C GLU A 565 6.34 -23.72 -21.86
N ILE A 566 5.22 -22.99 -21.77
CA ILE A 566 4.10 -23.26 -20.88
C ILE A 566 2.75 -23.15 -21.60
N ALA A 567 1.73 -23.79 -21.03
CA ALA A 567 0.33 -23.51 -21.30
C ALA A 567 -0.37 -23.14 -20.00
N LEU A 568 -1.25 -22.14 -20.05
CA LEU A 568 -1.93 -21.58 -18.88
C LEU A 568 -3.43 -21.48 -19.13
N LYS A 569 -4.20 -21.63 -18.05
CA LYS A 569 -5.59 -21.18 -17.96
C LYS A 569 -5.80 -20.53 -16.62
N GLY A 570 -6.67 -19.55 -16.55
CA GLY A 570 -6.87 -18.78 -15.33
C GLY A 570 -7.77 -17.60 -15.55
N VAL A 571 -7.56 -16.56 -14.76
CA VAL A 571 -8.23 -15.26 -14.89
C VAL A 571 -7.19 -14.15 -15.07
N ILE A 572 -7.60 -13.08 -15.74
CA ILE A 572 -6.84 -11.81 -15.74
C ILE A 572 -7.37 -11.02 -14.56
N SER A 573 -6.50 -10.56 -13.66
CA SER A 573 -6.90 -9.80 -12.48
C SER A 573 -6.02 -8.57 -12.29
N PHE A 574 -6.45 -7.66 -11.44
CA PHE A 574 -5.67 -6.51 -11.00
C PHE A 574 -5.09 -6.77 -9.60
N GLY A 575 -3.82 -6.46 -9.41
CA GLY A 575 -3.10 -6.67 -8.15
C GLY A 575 -1.84 -5.81 -8.07
N PHE A 576 -1.54 -5.28 -6.89
CA PHE A 576 -0.32 -4.49 -6.62
C PHE A 576 -0.04 -3.30 -7.58
N GLY A 577 -1.05 -2.83 -8.31
CA GLY A 577 -0.97 -1.67 -9.20
C GLY A 577 -0.87 -1.99 -10.70
N ASP A 578 -0.84 -3.26 -11.10
CA ASP A 578 -0.79 -3.71 -12.49
C ASP A 578 -1.75 -4.89 -12.74
N TYR A 579 -2.04 -5.19 -14.02
CA TYR A 579 -2.81 -6.37 -14.41
C TYR A 579 -1.90 -7.58 -14.57
N GLU A 580 -2.37 -8.72 -14.08
CA GLU A 580 -1.62 -9.97 -14.03
C GLU A 580 -2.47 -11.15 -14.49
N LEU A 581 -1.80 -12.16 -15.02
CA LEU A 581 -2.38 -13.47 -15.24
C LEU A 581 -2.32 -14.27 -13.93
N GLN A 582 -3.46 -14.74 -13.47
CA GLN A 582 -3.56 -15.63 -12.32
C GLN A 582 -4.00 -17.02 -12.78
N PRO A 583 -3.07 -17.97 -12.97
CA PRO A 583 -3.39 -19.29 -13.51
C PRO A 583 -4.05 -20.20 -12.48
N SER A 584 -5.14 -20.85 -12.87
CA SER A 584 -5.73 -21.99 -12.17
C SER A 584 -5.16 -23.32 -12.66
N GLU A 585 -4.61 -23.34 -13.88
CA GLU A 585 -3.88 -24.46 -14.45
C GLU A 585 -2.57 -23.96 -15.09
N LEU A 586 -1.46 -24.61 -14.77
CA LEU A 586 -0.16 -24.43 -15.43
C LEU A 586 0.36 -25.77 -15.91
N THR A 587 0.66 -25.86 -17.21
CA THR A 587 1.30 -27.03 -17.82
C THR A 587 2.66 -26.64 -18.40
N MET A 588 3.73 -27.24 -17.88
CA MET A 588 5.05 -27.15 -18.50
C MET A 588 5.07 -27.98 -19.78
N ILE A 589 5.17 -27.33 -20.94
CA ILE A 589 5.29 -27.99 -22.25
C ILE A 589 6.74 -28.45 -22.44
N ASN A 590 7.68 -27.50 -22.34
CA ASN A 590 9.12 -27.74 -22.41
C ASN A 590 9.81 -26.89 -21.34
N GLU A 591 10.39 -27.54 -20.34
CA GLU A 591 11.12 -26.87 -19.26
C GLU A 591 12.52 -26.45 -19.72
N ASN A 592 12.90 -25.19 -19.45
CA ASN A 592 14.29 -24.76 -19.55
C ASN A 592 15.06 -25.27 -18.31
N VAL A 593 15.86 -26.31 -18.51
CA VAL A 593 16.59 -26.95 -17.40
C VAL A 593 17.84 -26.14 -17.07
N ILE A 594 17.85 -25.51 -15.90
CA ILE A 594 18.98 -24.75 -15.36
C ILE A 594 19.53 -25.36 -14.05
N PRO A 595 20.84 -25.21 -13.74
CA PRO A 595 21.87 -24.55 -14.55
C PRO A 595 22.16 -25.29 -15.86
N GLY A 596 22.31 -24.54 -16.95
CA GLY A 596 22.73 -25.04 -18.25
C GLY A 596 24.25 -24.90 -18.37
N ALA A 597 24.98 -25.88 -17.83
CA ALA A 597 26.43 -25.89 -17.88
C ALA A 597 26.96 -26.00 -19.31
N VAL A 598 28.05 -25.28 -19.60
CA VAL A 598 28.80 -25.46 -20.85
C VAL A 598 29.46 -26.84 -20.88
N ARG A 599 29.86 -27.30 -22.06
CA ARG A 599 30.51 -28.61 -22.20
C ARG A 599 31.93 -28.65 -21.60
N ASP A 600 32.42 -29.85 -21.32
CA ASP A 600 33.85 -30.02 -21.01
C ASP A 600 34.72 -29.68 -22.24
N ALA A 601 35.91 -29.15 -21.99
CA ALA A 601 36.92 -28.93 -23.02
C ALA A 601 37.55 -30.25 -23.50
N ASN A 602 37.83 -30.34 -24.79
CA ASN A 602 38.61 -31.42 -25.37
C ASN A 602 40.11 -31.26 -25.06
N VAL A 603 40.90 -32.33 -25.23
CA VAL A 603 42.30 -32.45 -24.77
C VAL A 603 43.30 -31.45 -25.38
N ASP A 604 42.89 -30.65 -26.37
CA ASP A 604 43.69 -29.61 -27.02
C ASP A 604 42.93 -28.29 -27.21
N GLU A 605 41.76 -28.14 -26.58
CA GLU A 605 41.02 -26.87 -26.62
C GLU A 605 41.51 -25.93 -25.52
N VAL A 606 41.68 -24.66 -25.88
CA VAL A 606 41.79 -23.55 -24.95
C VAL A 606 40.40 -23.01 -24.67
N THR A 607 40.03 -22.91 -23.40
CA THR A 607 38.78 -22.25 -22.97
C THR A 607 39.09 -20.84 -22.50
N LEU A 608 38.45 -19.86 -23.14
CA LEU A 608 38.51 -18.45 -22.79
C LEU A 608 37.12 -17.96 -22.40
N ALA A 609 36.97 -17.46 -21.19
CA ALA A 609 35.67 -17.07 -20.64
C ALA A 609 35.56 -15.58 -20.34
N SER A 610 34.32 -15.07 -20.30
CA SER A 610 33.99 -13.77 -19.73
C SER A 610 32.79 -13.87 -18.79
N ALA A 611 32.80 -13.11 -17.69
CA ALA A 611 31.67 -12.98 -16.79
C ALA A 611 31.65 -11.63 -16.06
N ASN A 612 30.52 -10.93 -16.11
CA ASN A 612 30.18 -9.86 -15.17
C ASN A 612 29.74 -10.49 -13.84
N LEU A 613 30.25 -10.00 -12.70
CA LEU A 613 30.00 -10.57 -11.37
C LEU A 613 29.09 -9.72 -10.47
N PHE A 614 28.37 -8.75 -11.04
CA PHE A 614 27.37 -7.92 -10.35
C PHE A 614 27.89 -7.25 -9.07
N ARG A 615 28.85 -6.34 -9.20
CA ARG A 615 29.51 -5.65 -8.08
C ARG A 615 29.95 -6.62 -6.99
N LEU A 616 30.90 -7.51 -7.31
CA LEU A 616 31.45 -8.42 -6.31
C LEU A 616 32.32 -7.63 -5.33
N PHE A 617 31.70 -7.22 -4.21
CA PHE A 617 32.29 -6.38 -3.16
C PHE A 617 32.46 -7.21 -1.91
N ASN A 618 33.49 -6.89 -1.14
CA ASN A 618 33.74 -7.54 0.15
C ASN A 618 32.98 -6.84 1.30
N ASP A 619 33.25 -7.30 2.52
CA ASP A 619 32.64 -6.82 3.77
C ASP A 619 33.42 -5.69 4.46
N VAL A 620 34.29 -5.01 3.73
CA VAL A 620 35.11 -3.89 4.17
C VAL A 620 34.79 -2.66 3.32
N ASP A 621 34.47 -1.57 4.02
CA ASP A 621 34.36 -0.21 3.47
C ASP A 621 35.70 0.25 2.86
N ASP A 622 35.69 0.51 1.55
CA ASP A 622 36.80 1.03 0.76
C ASP A 622 36.48 2.49 0.34
N PRO A 623 36.55 3.47 1.26
CA PRO A 623 35.93 4.78 1.07
C PRO A 623 36.49 5.55 -0.13
N GLY A 624 35.64 5.74 -1.14
CA GLY A 624 35.91 6.47 -2.39
C GLY A 624 35.49 7.95 -2.35
N SER A 625 35.77 8.67 -3.44
CA SER A 625 35.39 10.10 -3.55
C SER A 625 33.88 10.35 -3.70
N ALA A 626 33.08 9.31 -3.93
CA ALA A 626 31.63 9.36 -4.14
C ALA A 626 30.82 8.56 -3.10
N ASP A 627 31.47 7.93 -2.11
CA ASP A 627 30.86 7.22 -0.96
C ASP A 627 29.56 6.48 -1.30
N ASP A 628 29.68 5.42 -2.13
CA ASP A 628 28.57 4.56 -2.57
C ASP A 628 28.93 3.07 -2.67
N ASP A 629 30.04 2.62 -2.06
CA ASP A 629 30.36 1.21 -2.05
C ASP A 629 29.31 0.45 -1.22
N GLN A 630 28.60 -0.45 -1.88
CA GLN A 630 27.71 -1.36 -1.22
C GLN A 630 28.56 -2.35 -0.43
N ILE A 631 28.66 -2.15 0.88
CA ILE A 631 29.38 -3.07 1.77
C ILE A 631 28.46 -4.26 2.03
N ALA A 632 28.84 -5.42 1.50
CA ALA A 632 28.17 -6.68 1.82
C ALA A 632 28.43 -7.03 3.29
N ASP A 633 27.52 -7.71 3.97
CA ASP A 633 27.91 -8.32 5.24
C ASP A 633 28.80 -9.55 5.01
N THR A 634 29.55 -9.97 6.03
CA THR A 634 30.46 -11.12 5.91
C THR A 634 29.75 -12.40 5.46
N ALA A 635 28.50 -12.62 5.85
CA ALA A 635 27.76 -13.84 5.47
C ALA A 635 27.34 -13.77 4.00
N GLU A 636 26.78 -12.63 3.56
CA GLU A 636 26.43 -12.36 2.17
C GLU A 636 27.65 -12.52 1.25
N TYR A 637 28.78 -11.87 1.58
CA TYR A 637 30.00 -11.98 0.79
C TYR A 637 30.48 -13.44 0.66
N ASN A 638 30.44 -14.22 1.76
CA ASN A 638 30.81 -15.63 1.72
C ASN A 638 29.86 -16.47 0.86
N ILE A 639 28.55 -16.22 0.92
CA ILE A 639 27.55 -16.88 0.05
C ILE A 639 27.89 -16.59 -1.41
N ARG A 640 28.12 -15.32 -1.76
CA ARG A 640 28.48 -14.92 -3.13
C ARG A 640 29.76 -15.61 -3.62
N LEU A 641 30.81 -15.68 -2.80
CA LEU A 641 32.04 -16.40 -3.13
C LEU A 641 31.81 -17.90 -3.37
N LEU A 642 30.99 -18.57 -2.53
CA LEU A 642 30.67 -19.99 -2.67
C LEU A 642 29.86 -20.29 -3.94
N LYS A 643 28.85 -19.46 -4.21
CA LYS A 643 28.01 -19.60 -5.41
C LYS A 643 28.81 -19.36 -6.68
N LEU A 644 29.62 -18.29 -6.72
CA LEU A 644 30.53 -18.03 -7.85
C LEU A 644 31.58 -19.13 -8.03
N ALA A 645 32.09 -19.71 -6.94
CA ALA A 645 32.99 -20.86 -7.04
C ALA A 645 32.31 -22.06 -7.73
N LYS A 646 31.05 -22.38 -7.38
CA LYS A 646 30.27 -23.41 -8.08
C LYS A 646 30.02 -23.03 -9.53
N TYR A 647 29.61 -21.79 -9.80
CA TYR A 647 29.38 -21.31 -11.14
C TYR A 647 30.60 -21.50 -12.06
N PHE A 648 31.80 -21.11 -11.60
CA PHE A 648 33.02 -21.31 -12.39
C PHE A 648 33.44 -22.77 -12.54
N ILE A 649 33.20 -23.62 -11.54
CA ILE A 649 33.63 -25.02 -11.56
C ILE A 649 32.64 -25.89 -12.33
N GLU A 650 31.37 -25.80 -11.97
CA GLU A 650 30.30 -26.69 -12.38
C GLU A 650 29.66 -26.24 -13.68
N ASP A 651 29.40 -24.94 -13.85
CA ASP A 651 28.66 -24.43 -14.99
C ASP A 651 29.58 -23.97 -16.12
N MET A 652 30.64 -23.22 -15.81
CA MET A 652 31.63 -22.75 -16.80
C MET A 652 32.78 -23.75 -17.04
N LYS A 653 32.78 -24.90 -16.34
CA LYS A 653 33.78 -25.99 -16.49
C LYS A 653 35.24 -25.56 -16.31
N SER A 654 35.49 -24.67 -15.35
CA SER A 654 36.82 -24.21 -14.94
C SER A 654 37.68 -23.69 -16.12
N PRO A 655 37.29 -22.57 -16.77
CA PRO A 655 38.01 -22.05 -17.93
C PRO A 655 39.48 -21.77 -17.65
N MET A 656 40.37 -21.99 -18.62
CA MET A 656 41.81 -21.70 -18.50
C MET A 656 42.09 -20.22 -18.25
N ILE A 657 41.36 -19.33 -18.92
CA ILE A 657 41.43 -17.87 -18.80
C ILE A 657 40.02 -17.35 -18.59
N ILE A 658 39.82 -16.50 -17.60
CA ILE A 658 38.56 -15.85 -17.28
C ILE A 658 38.81 -14.35 -17.24
N ALA A 659 38.16 -13.61 -18.13
CA ALA A 659 38.06 -12.17 -18.06
C ALA A 659 36.84 -11.78 -17.24
N LEU A 660 36.98 -10.77 -16.40
CA LEU A 660 35.95 -10.43 -15.41
C LEU A 660 35.63 -8.95 -15.44
N GLN A 661 34.38 -8.65 -15.18
CA GLN A 661 33.87 -7.31 -14.95
C GLN A 661 33.29 -7.22 -13.53
N GLU A 662 33.19 -5.99 -13.02
CA GLU A 662 32.55 -5.68 -11.73
C GLU A 662 33.26 -6.22 -10.49
N ILE A 663 34.59 -6.20 -10.53
CA ILE A 663 35.43 -6.58 -9.39
C ILE A 663 35.85 -5.34 -8.62
N GLU A 664 35.59 -5.30 -7.32
CA GLU A 664 35.97 -4.19 -6.45
C GLU A 664 37.49 -3.98 -6.41
N ASN A 665 38.24 -5.01 -6.04
CA ASN A 665 39.69 -4.88 -5.83
C ASN A 665 40.41 -6.25 -5.95
N ILE A 666 41.75 -6.22 -5.87
CA ILE A 666 42.56 -7.43 -6.03
C ILE A 666 42.37 -8.43 -4.86
N SER A 667 42.04 -7.98 -3.65
CA SER A 667 41.77 -8.86 -2.52
C SER A 667 40.52 -9.71 -2.78
N VAL A 668 39.43 -9.09 -3.24
CA VAL A 668 38.21 -9.80 -3.62
C VAL A 668 38.49 -10.89 -4.64
N LEU A 669 39.27 -10.55 -5.67
CA LEU A 669 39.59 -11.51 -6.72
C LEU A 669 40.46 -12.67 -6.21
N GLN A 670 41.32 -12.41 -5.22
CA GLN A 670 42.12 -13.44 -4.56
C GLN A 670 41.25 -14.33 -3.67
N ASP A 671 40.25 -13.77 -2.98
CA ASP A 671 39.29 -14.52 -2.18
C ASP A 671 38.45 -15.44 -3.07
N LEU A 672 37.98 -14.97 -4.23
CA LEU A 672 37.28 -15.80 -5.22
C LEU A 672 38.16 -16.92 -5.75
N SER A 673 39.42 -16.65 -6.11
CA SER A 673 40.37 -17.69 -6.51
C SER A 673 40.58 -18.73 -5.40
N ALA A 674 40.66 -18.29 -4.15
CA ALA A 674 40.77 -19.19 -2.99
C ALA A 674 39.50 -20.01 -2.78
N ALA A 675 38.30 -19.40 -2.93
CA ALA A 675 37.02 -20.09 -2.84
C ALA A 675 36.89 -21.19 -3.89
N ILE A 676 37.26 -20.91 -5.15
CA ILE A 676 37.30 -21.90 -6.24
C ILE A 676 38.24 -23.06 -5.87
N ALA A 677 39.47 -22.75 -5.44
CA ALA A 677 40.43 -23.80 -5.06
C ALA A 677 39.94 -24.64 -3.87
N ASN A 678 39.31 -24.01 -2.88
CA ASN A 678 38.73 -24.68 -1.71
C ASN A 678 37.53 -25.57 -2.07
N ALA A 679 36.75 -25.19 -3.08
CA ALA A 679 35.65 -25.99 -3.64
C ALA A 679 36.12 -27.14 -4.54
N GLY A 680 37.44 -27.28 -4.77
CA GLY A 680 38.03 -28.37 -5.57
C GLY A 680 38.29 -28.00 -7.03
N GLY A 681 38.11 -26.73 -7.40
CA GLY A 681 38.50 -26.18 -8.69
C GLY A 681 40.01 -25.96 -8.83
N PRO A 682 40.47 -25.47 -10.00
CA PRO A 682 41.88 -25.19 -10.22
C PRO A 682 42.35 -23.95 -9.45
N THR A 683 43.66 -23.84 -9.25
CA THR A 683 44.26 -22.64 -8.67
C THR A 683 44.48 -21.57 -9.74
N TYR A 684 43.76 -20.46 -9.60
CA TYR A 684 43.87 -19.29 -10.46
C TYR A 684 44.88 -18.26 -9.92
N ILE A 685 45.60 -17.62 -10.84
CA ILE A 685 46.33 -16.38 -10.59
C ILE A 685 45.39 -15.22 -10.91
N ALA A 686 45.15 -14.36 -9.93
CA ALA A 686 44.35 -13.15 -10.06
C ALA A 686 45.23 -11.97 -10.53
N THR A 687 44.79 -11.22 -11.53
CA THR A 687 45.41 -9.97 -11.96
C THR A 687 44.35 -8.90 -12.18
N LEU A 688 44.53 -7.76 -11.51
CA LEU A 688 43.63 -6.60 -11.59
C LEU A 688 44.48 -5.33 -11.62
N VAL A 689 44.13 -4.38 -12.48
CA VAL A 689 44.70 -3.03 -12.48
C VAL A 689 43.56 -2.06 -12.19
N PRO A 690 43.60 -1.29 -11.09
CA PRO A 690 42.52 -0.37 -10.74
C PRO A 690 42.24 0.63 -11.88
N GLY A 691 40.96 0.86 -12.13
CA GLY A 691 40.42 1.79 -13.11
C GLY A 691 40.09 3.16 -12.49
N ASN A 692 39.13 3.83 -13.10
CA ASN A 692 38.68 5.18 -12.73
C ASN A 692 37.21 5.22 -12.31
N ASP A 693 36.56 4.07 -12.17
CA ASP A 693 35.14 3.98 -11.88
C ASP A 693 34.87 4.56 -10.49
N VAL A 694 33.91 5.47 -10.43
CA VAL A 694 33.58 6.18 -9.18
C VAL A 694 32.93 5.26 -8.16
N GLY A 695 32.27 4.19 -8.62
CA GLY A 695 31.64 3.18 -7.77
C GLY A 695 32.57 2.01 -7.44
N GLY A 696 33.86 2.08 -7.79
CA GLY A 696 34.87 1.13 -7.33
C GLY A 696 35.01 -0.17 -8.13
N ILE A 697 34.21 -0.37 -9.19
CA ILE A 697 34.30 -1.60 -10.02
C ILE A 697 35.39 -1.55 -11.08
N ASN A 698 36.01 -2.71 -11.33
CA ASN A 698 37.13 -2.88 -12.26
C ASN A 698 36.94 -4.07 -13.20
N VAL A 699 37.75 -4.10 -14.25
CA VAL A 699 37.97 -5.29 -15.09
C VAL A 699 39.22 -6.04 -14.63
N ALA A 700 39.22 -7.37 -14.79
CA ALA A 700 40.30 -8.21 -14.30
C ALA A 700 40.45 -9.51 -15.10
N TYR A 701 41.51 -10.26 -14.78
CA TYR A 701 41.72 -11.62 -15.25
C TYR A 701 41.97 -12.60 -14.10
N MET A 702 41.42 -13.80 -14.23
CA MET A 702 41.89 -15.00 -13.56
C MET A 702 42.40 -16.01 -14.60
N TYR A 703 43.55 -16.63 -14.37
CA TYR A 703 44.06 -17.69 -15.25
C TYR A 703 44.77 -18.81 -14.48
N GLN A 704 44.69 -20.04 -14.99
CA GLN A 704 45.20 -21.21 -14.26
C GLN A 704 46.74 -21.19 -14.15
N SER A 705 47.25 -21.34 -12.92
CA SER A 705 48.65 -21.10 -12.52
C SER A 705 49.76 -21.94 -13.17
N GLY A 706 49.43 -22.80 -14.14
CA GLY A 706 50.41 -23.62 -14.89
C GLY A 706 50.09 -23.81 -16.37
N MET A 707 49.03 -23.20 -16.89
CA MET A 707 48.59 -23.35 -18.29
C MET A 707 49.12 -22.23 -19.19
N LEU A 708 49.47 -21.08 -18.61
CA LEU A 708 49.92 -19.91 -19.33
C LEU A 708 51.41 -19.62 -19.09
N SER A 709 52.06 -19.08 -20.10
CA SER A 709 53.42 -18.53 -20.04
C SER A 709 53.51 -17.21 -20.80
N ASN A 710 54.65 -16.50 -20.69
CA ASN A 710 54.88 -15.20 -21.34
C ASN A 710 53.76 -14.17 -21.12
N ILE A 711 53.21 -14.17 -19.90
CA ILE A 711 52.03 -13.39 -19.54
C ILE A 711 52.40 -11.91 -19.39
N MET A 712 51.72 -11.04 -20.13
CA MET A 712 51.77 -9.60 -19.96
C MET A 712 50.35 -9.04 -19.83
N VAL A 713 50.13 -8.21 -18.83
CA VAL A 713 48.84 -7.52 -18.63
C VAL A 713 49.07 -6.01 -18.70
N THR A 714 48.38 -5.37 -19.64
CA THR A 714 48.56 -3.95 -19.95
C THR A 714 47.21 -3.23 -19.96
N GLN A 715 47.06 -2.21 -19.11
CA GLN A 715 45.86 -1.36 -19.09
C GLN A 715 45.97 -0.29 -20.18
N LEU A 716 44.92 -0.13 -20.99
CA LEU A 716 44.86 0.77 -22.14
C LEU A 716 43.86 1.90 -21.87
N GLY A 717 44.15 3.11 -22.36
CA GLY A 717 43.19 4.23 -22.32
C GLY A 717 42.89 4.83 -20.94
N ALA A 718 43.60 4.44 -19.87
CA ALA A 718 43.26 4.86 -18.50
C ALA A 718 43.27 6.37 -18.25
N ALA A 719 44.07 7.14 -19.00
CA ALA A 719 44.14 8.59 -18.93
C ALA A 719 43.50 9.28 -20.15
N GLU A 720 42.79 8.54 -21.00
CA GLU A 720 42.14 9.09 -22.18
C GLU A 720 40.95 9.96 -21.78
N LEU A 721 40.81 11.11 -22.43
CA LEU A 721 39.75 12.07 -22.15
C LEU A 721 38.66 11.98 -23.21
N ASN A 722 37.41 12.05 -22.76
CA ASN A 722 36.24 12.15 -23.60
C ASN A 722 36.28 13.47 -24.38
N LEU A 723 36.23 13.40 -25.70
CA LEU A 723 36.30 14.57 -26.58
C LEU A 723 35.10 15.51 -26.41
N PHE A 724 33.99 15.00 -25.89
CA PHE A 724 32.76 15.77 -25.72
C PHE A 724 32.83 16.79 -24.58
N ASP A 725 33.27 16.39 -23.39
CA ASP A 725 33.23 17.21 -22.17
C ASP A 725 34.56 17.28 -21.40
N GLY A 726 35.59 16.56 -21.86
CA GLY A 726 36.90 16.50 -21.21
C GLY A 726 36.94 15.65 -19.93
N SER A 727 35.86 14.91 -19.62
CA SER A 727 35.87 13.89 -18.57
C SER A 727 36.76 12.70 -18.95
N LEU A 728 37.02 11.77 -18.03
CA LEU A 728 37.69 10.52 -18.39
C LEU A 728 36.81 9.71 -19.33
N LEU A 729 37.42 9.19 -20.41
CA LEU A 729 36.69 8.41 -21.40
C LEU A 729 36.35 7.03 -20.85
N HIS A 730 37.32 6.35 -20.26
CA HIS A 730 37.16 5.00 -19.73
C HIS A 730 37.13 5.02 -18.21
N ASP A 731 35.92 4.88 -17.65
CA ASP A 731 35.74 4.65 -16.21
C ASP A 731 36.36 3.30 -15.83
N ARG A 732 36.20 2.29 -16.70
CA ARG A 732 36.75 0.93 -16.57
C ARG A 732 37.68 0.66 -17.76
N PRO A 733 38.95 1.11 -17.71
CA PRO A 733 39.86 1.05 -18.86
C PRO A 733 40.06 -0.37 -19.38
N PRO A 734 40.04 -0.59 -20.71
CA PRO A 734 40.29 -1.91 -21.29
C PRO A 734 41.62 -2.51 -20.83
N LEU A 735 41.63 -3.82 -20.58
CA LEU A 735 42.80 -4.52 -20.05
C LEU A 735 43.22 -5.64 -21.01
N ARG A 736 44.40 -5.48 -21.61
CA ARG A 736 44.97 -6.47 -22.55
C ARG A 736 45.76 -7.52 -21.78
N LEU A 737 45.50 -8.79 -22.07
CA LEU A 737 46.32 -9.95 -21.72
C LEU A 737 46.99 -10.47 -22.98
N GLU A 738 48.32 -10.54 -22.95
CA GLU A 738 49.13 -11.30 -23.90
C GLU A 738 49.59 -12.57 -23.20
N ALA A 739 49.38 -13.72 -23.82
CA ALA A 739 49.81 -14.98 -23.22
C ALA A 739 50.04 -16.08 -24.26
N ASP A 740 50.89 -17.02 -23.87
CA ASP A 740 51.11 -18.29 -24.53
C ASP A 740 50.41 -19.38 -23.73
N VAL A 741 49.42 -20.04 -24.33
CA VAL A 741 48.67 -21.13 -23.70
C VAL A 741 49.28 -22.47 -24.12
N ALA A 742 49.61 -23.30 -23.14
CA ALA A 742 50.19 -24.62 -23.38
C ALA A 742 49.13 -25.60 -23.89
N LEU A 743 49.37 -26.17 -25.08
CA LEU A 743 48.62 -27.27 -25.66
C LEU A 743 49.39 -28.59 -25.49
N SER A 744 48.76 -29.74 -25.76
CA SER A 744 49.44 -31.03 -25.56
C SER A 744 50.64 -31.25 -26.51
N ALA A 745 50.60 -30.61 -27.69
CA ALA A 745 51.62 -30.73 -28.74
C ALA A 745 52.24 -29.40 -29.20
N ASP A 746 51.68 -28.24 -28.79
CA ASP A 746 52.13 -26.92 -29.25
C ASP A 746 51.81 -25.80 -28.23
N THR A 747 51.91 -24.53 -28.65
CA THR A 747 51.58 -23.36 -27.85
C THR A 747 50.76 -22.38 -28.68
N LEU A 748 49.58 -21.99 -28.19
CA LEU A 748 48.76 -20.96 -28.82
C LEU A 748 49.11 -19.59 -28.22
N SER A 749 49.66 -18.70 -29.02
CA SER A 749 49.87 -17.29 -28.65
C SER A 749 48.63 -16.47 -28.97
N LEU A 750 48.09 -15.77 -27.96
CA LEU A 750 46.85 -15.01 -28.12
C LEU A 750 46.89 -13.64 -27.44
N ASN A 751 46.01 -12.77 -27.92
CA ASN A 751 45.65 -11.49 -27.32
C ASN A 751 44.21 -11.58 -26.81
N VAL A 752 43.99 -11.20 -25.55
CA VAL A 752 42.65 -10.96 -25.00
C VAL A 752 42.55 -9.51 -24.57
N LEU A 753 41.47 -8.82 -24.94
CA LEU A 753 41.17 -7.48 -24.48
C LEU A 753 39.82 -7.51 -23.75
N VAL A 754 39.85 -7.38 -22.43
CA VAL A 754 38.61 -7.30 -21.64
C VAL A 754 38.10 -5.87 -21.62
N VAL A 755 36.81 -5.70 -21.84
CA VAL A 755 36.12 -4.41 -21.81
C VAL A 755 34.97 -4.42 -20.81
N HIS A 756 34.65 -3.22 -20.28
CA HIS A 756 33.39 -2.96 -19.59
C HIS A 756 32.91 -1.55 -19.94
N MET A 757 32.13 -1.46 -21.01
CA MET A 757 31.74 -0.20 -21.65
C MET A 757 30.66 0.55 -20.84
N ARG A 758 30.50 1.86 -21.04
CA ARG A 758 29.51 2.67 -20.33
C ARG A 758 28.09 2.15 -20.56
N SER A 759 27.29 1.96 -19.51
CA SER A 759 25.90 1.47 -19.62
C SER A 759 24.95 2.40 -20.38
N ARG A 760 23.76 1.90 -20.73
CA ARG A 760 22.67 2.69 -21.34
C ARG A 760 21.90 3.54 -20.33
N SER A 761 22.21 3.45 -19.02
CA SER A 761 21.54 4.26 -18.01
C SER A 761 21.65 5.76 -18.31
N SER A 762 20.50 6.43 -18.32
CA SER A 762 20.30 7.85 -18.70
C SER A 762 20.51 8.18 -20.18
N ILE A 763 20.50 7.20 -21.09
CA ILE A 763 20.69 7.46 -22.54
C ILE A 763 19.59 8.34 -23.13
N ASP A 764 18.34 8.20 -22.65
CA ASP A 764 17.18 9.00 -23.06
C ASP A 764 17.01 10.29 -22.26
N SER A 765 17.88 10.56 -21.28
CA SER A 765 17.79 11.75 -20.43
C SER A 765 17.90 13.03 -21.25
N VAL A 766 16.98 13.96 -21.03
CA VAL A 766 17.03 15.29 -21.67
C VAL A 766 18.26 16.09 -21.25
N SER A 767 18.73 15.91 -20.01
CA SER A 767 19.87 16.67 -19.46
C SER A 767 21.21 15.98 -19.69
N ASP A 768 21.26 14.64 -19.65
CA ASP A 768 22.51 13.87 -19.65
C ASP A 768 22.67 12.94 -20.87
N GLY A 769 21.61 12.68 -21.62
CA GLY A 769 21.60 11.71 -22.71
C GLY A 769 22.62 12.00 -23.80
N ASP A 770 22.82 13.29 -24.16
CA ASP A 770 23.86 13.68 -25.12
C ASP A 770 25.26 13.28 -24.66
N ARG A 771 25.57 13.46 -23.38
CA ARG A 771 26.86 13.06 -22.81
C ARG A 771 27.01 11.53 -22.83
N VAL A 772 25.97 10.79 -22.44
CA VAL A 772 25.97 9.32 -22.43
C VAL A 772 26.19 8.77 -23.84
N ARG A 773 25.40 9.22 -24.83
CA ARG A 773 25.53 8.81 -26.23
C ARG A 773 26.91 9.12 -26.80
N ASN A 774 27.43 10.33 -26.60
CA ASN A 774 28.77 10.69 -27.06
C ASN A 774 29.88 9.88 -26.37
N LYS A 775 29.77 9.64 -25.06
CA LYS A 775 30.75 8.83 -24.33
C LYS A 775 30.78 7.39 -24.86
N ARG A 776 29.61 6.79 -25.09
CA ARG A 776 29.49 5.43 -25.68
C ARG A 776 30.13 5.35 -27.07
N LEU A 777 29.84 6.31 -27.98
CA LEU A 777 30.47 6.36 -29.30
C LEU A 777 31.99 6.54 -29.21
N ASN A 778 32.46 7.47 -28.38
CA ASN A 778 33.89 7.74 -28.23
C ASN A 778 34.63 6.54 -27.62
N GLN A 779 34.02 5.82 -26.66
CA GLN A 779 34.59 4.59 -26.12
C GLN A 779 34.69 3.50 -27.19
N ALA A 780 33.64 3.29 -27.99
CA ALA A 780 33.63 2.30 -29.07
C ALA A 780 34.75 2.58 -30.08
N ASN A 781 34.89 3.83 -30.51
CA ASN A 781 35.96 4.27 -31.41
C ASN A 781 37.36 4.09 -30.80
N SER A 782 37.53 4.43 -29.52
CA SER A 782 38.80 4.26 -28.82
C SER A 782 39.19 2.77 -28.73
N VAL A 783 38.24 1.88 -28.40
CA VAL A 783 38.46 0.43 -28.41
C VAL A 783 38.81 -0.07 -29.81
N ALA A 784 38.12 0.40 -30.86
CA ALA A 784 38.46 0.04 -32.24
C ALA A 784 39.92 0.43 -32.59
N VAL A 785 40.37 1.60 -32.16
CA VAL A 785 41.77 2.04 -32.32
C VAL A 785 42.73 1.12 -31.56
N MET A 786 42.43 0.77 -30.30
CA MET A 786 43.24 -0.16 -29.51
C MET A 786 43.36 -1.53 -30.22
N VAL A 787 42.24 -2.04 -30.75
CA VAL A 787 42.24 -3.28 -31.55
C VAL A 787 43.13 -3.13 -32.77
N GLY A 788 43.04 -2.00 -33.49
CA GLY A 788 43.87 -1.74 -34.67
C GLY A 788 45.37 -1.71 -34.34
N GLU A 789 45.74 -1.11 -33.19
CA GLU A 789 47.13 -1.09 -32.72
C GLU A 789 47.63 -2.49 -32.35
N ILE A 790 46.81 -3.31 -31.70
CA ILE A 790 47.14 -4.71 -31.39
C ILE A 790 47.34 -5.51 -32.67
N LEU A 791 46.47 -5.37 -33.67
CA LEU A 791 46.57 -6.08 -34.95
C LEU A 791 47.78 -5.62 -35.79
N ILE A 792 48.26 -4.39 -35.60
CA ILE A 792 49.51 -3.92 -36.21
C ILE A 792 50.73 -4.51 -35.50
N GLU A 793 50.69 -4.63 -34.17
CA GLU A 793 51.76 -5.20 -33.37
C GLU A 793 51.89 -6.72 -33.58
N ASP A 794 50.76 -7.42 -33.60
CA ASP A 794 50.64 -8.89 -33.64
C ASP A 794 49.69 -9.36 -34.77
N PRO A 795 50.05 -9.16 -36.05
CA PRO A 795 49.15 -9.45 -37.17
C PRO A 795 48.78 -10.93 -37.34
N ASP A 796 49.63 -11.84 -36.87
CA ASP A 796 49.48 -13.29 -37.02
C ASP A 796 48.94 -13.98 -35.74
N LYS A 797 48.53 -13.21 -34.71
CA LYS A 797 47.97 -13.78 -33.47
C LYS A 797 46.44 -13.65 -33.45
N SER A 798 45.79 -14.62 -32.83
CA SER A 798 44.36 -14.51 -32.49
C SER A 798 44.16 -13.36 -31.51
N LEU A 799 43.16 -12.52 -31.79
CA LEU A 799 42.67 -11.48 -30.89
C LEU A 799 41.21 -11.77 -30.53
N TYR A 800 40.93 -11.75 -29.23
CA TYR A 800 39.58 -11.81 -28.68
C TYR A 800 39.34 -10.58 -27.82
N VAL A 801 38.42 -9.72 -28.22
CA VAL A 801 37.91 -8.61 -27.41
C VAL A 801 36.61 -9.11 -26.79
N LEU A 802 36.49 -9.10 -25.48
CA LEU A 802 35.35 -9.71 -24.82
C LEU A 802 34.98 -9.02 -23.52
N GLY A 803 33.73 -9.20 -23.09
CA GLY A 803 33.23 -8.62 -21.85
C GLY A 803 31.85 -8.04 -21.99
N ASP A 804 31.51 -7.22 -21.00
CA ASP A 804 30.27 -6.48 -20.95
C ASP A 804 30.40 -5.22 -21.82
N TYR A 805 29.81 -5.26 -23.01
CA TYR A 805 29.75 -4.12 -23.92
C TYR A 805 28.62 -3.16 -23.57
N ASN A 806 27.72 -3.54 -22.67
CA ASN A 806 26.54 -2.80 -22.31
C ASN A 806 25.75 -2.37 -23.58
N ALA A 807 25.80 -3.20 -24.61
CA ALA A 807 25.30 -2.94 -25.95
C ALA A 807 24.89 -4.25 -26.60
N PHE A 808 23.86 -4.17 -27.44
CA PHE A 808 23.33 -5.29 -28.19
C PHE A 808 24.27 -5.66 -29.35
N GLU A 809 24.06 -6.85 -29.90
CA GLU A 809 24.71 -7.37 -31.10
C GLU A 809 24.36 -6.56 -32.38
N PHE A 810 23.41 -5.63 -32.25
CA PHE A 810 22.94 -4.69 -33.26
C PHE A 810 22.82 -3.27 -32.67
N THR A 811 22.45 -2.30 -33.52
CA THR A 811 22.22 -0.90 -33.13
C THR A 811 21.07 -0.71 -32.15
N ASP A 812 21.29 0.08 -31.09
CA ASP A 812 20.21 0.60 -30.23
C ASP A 812 19.53 1.85 -30.82
N GLY A 813 19.85 2.21 -32.07
CA GLY A 813 19.38 3.39 -32.80
C GLY A 813 20.06 4.70 -32.39
N TYR A 814 20.68 4.77 -31.21
CA TYR A 814 21.49 5.90 -30.79
C TYR A 814 22.94 5.75 -31.23
N VAL A 815 23.57 4.65 -30.81
CA VAL A 815 24.96 4.30 -31.07
C VAL A 815 25.12 2.77 -31.13
N ASP A 816 25.48 2.27 -32.30
CA ASP A 816 25.90 0.91 -32.53
C ASP A 816 27.33 0.68 -32.01
N VAL A 817 27.47 0.47 -30.70
CA VAL A 817 28.76 0.29 -30.03
C VAL A 817 29.52 -0.91 -30.59
N ILE A 818 28.84 -2.04 -30.78
CA ILE A 818 29.46 -3.25 -31.33
C ILE A 818 29.86 -3.01 -32.79
N GLY A 819 28.95 -2.50 -33.63
CA GLY A 819 29.22 -2.20 -35.03
C GLY A 819 30.36 -1.19 -35.21
N GLN A 820 30.53 -0.22 -34.31
CA GLN A 820 31.67 0.71 -34.37
C GLN A 820 33.01 0.01 -34.12
N ILE A 821 33.02 -0.99 -33.22
CA ILE A 821 34.20 -1.79 -32.91
C ILE A 821 34.47 -2.82 -34.01
N THR A 822 33.44 -3.49 -34.54
CA THR A 822 33.60 -4.50 -35.58
C THR A 822 33.87 -3.93 -36.95
N GLY A 823 33.43 -2.70 -37.23
CA GLY A 823 33.46 -2.13 -38.58
C GLY A 823 32.11 -2.17 -39.31
N GLU A 824 31.05 -2.64 -38.66
CA GLU A 824 29.74 -2.91 -39.29
C GLU A 824 28.70 -1.81 -39.06
N ALA A 825 28.97 -0.80 -38.22
CA ALA A 825 27.98 0.22 -37.90
C ALA A 825 27.54 1.02 -39.14
N VAL A 826 26.22 1.10 -39.35
CA VAL A 826 25.60 1.77 -40.50
C VAL A 826 25.18 3.19 -40.12
N GLU A 827 25.61 4.20 -40.90
CA GLU A 827 25.30 5.62 -40.62
C GLU A 827 23.79 5.91 -40.54
N ALA A 828 22.99 5.29 -41.40
CA ALA A 828 21.55 5.54 -41.48
C ALA A 828 20.77 5.02 -40.26
N ASP A 829 21.33 4.08 -39.51
CA ASP A 829 20.64 3.40 -38.42
C ASP A 829 21.02 3.96 -37.03
N ASN A 830 21.77 5.07 -37.00
CA ASN A 830 22.38 5.61 -35.79
C ASN A 830 22.22 7.13 -35.67
N LEU A 831 21.80 7.61 -34.49
CA LEU A 831 21.75 9.04 -34.21
C LEU A 831 23.17 9.65 -34.19
N LEU A 832 24.12 8.99 -33.53
CA LEU A 832 25.53 9.37 -33.54
C LEU A 832 26.34 8.29 -34.22
N TRP A 833 27.15 8.70 -35.19
CA TRP A 833 27.96 7.78 -35.98
C TRP A 833 29.25 8.44 -36.46
N THR A 834 30.28 7.62 -36.57
CA THR A 834 31.54 7.92 -37.28
C THR A 834 31.86 6.76 -38.20
N GLU A 835 32.61 7.01 -39.29
CA GLU A 835 33.09 5.95 -40.19
C GLU A 835 33.89 4.91 -39.39
N PRO A 836 33.43 3.64 -39.34
CA PRO A 836 34.09 2.61 -38.55
C PRO A 836 35.49 2.29 -39.08
N LEU A 837 36.45 2.10 -38.18
CA LEU A 837 37.85 1.84 -38.55
C LEU A 837 38.02 0.59 -39.43
N PHE A 838 37.22 -0.43 -39.18
CA PHE A 838 37.31 -1.74 -39.83
C PHE A 838 36.29 -1.96 -40.96
N ALA A 839 35.63 -0.90 -41.46
CA ALA A 839 34.59 -1.03 -42.50
C ALA A 839 35.02 -1.79 -43.76
N SER A 840 36.32 -1.80 -44.09
CA SER A 840 36.86 -2.54 -45.23
C SER A 840 37.23 -4.01 -44.95
N SER A 841 37.36 -4.39 -43.68
CA SER A 841 37.70 -5.74 -43.21
C SER A 841 37.14 -5.93 -41.80
N PRO A 842 35.82 -6.15 -41.68
CA PRO A 842 35.16 -6.20 -40.38
C PRO A 842 35.64 -7.35 -39.50
N LEU A 843 35.59 -7.13 -38.18
CA LEU A 843 35.78 -8.18 -37.17
C LEU A 843 34.49 -9.00 -37.01
N THR A 844 34.62 -10.21 -36.48
CA THR A 844 33.48 -11.12 -36.32
C THR A 844 33.00 -11.16 -34.88
N GLN A 845 31.67 -11.15 -34.69
CA GLN A 845 31.03 -11.35 -33.38
C GLN A 845 30.78 -12.84 -33.14
N SER A 846 31.14 -13.33 -31.96
CA SER A 846 30.92 -14.72 -31.56
C SER A 846 29.45 -15.04 -31.30
N VAL A 847 28.66 -14.09 -30.77
CA VAL A 847 27.23 -14.30 -30.51
C VAL A 847 26.43 -14.63 -31.78
N GLN A 848 26.85 -14.10 -32.94
CA GLN A 848 26.23 -14.39 -34.23
C GLN A 848 26.46 -15.84 -34.71
N THR A 849 27.31 -16.62 -34.02
CA THR A 849 27.47 -18.06 -34.28
C THR A 849 26.42 -18.91 -33.59
N LEU A 850 25.66 -18.34 -32.64
CA LEU A 850 24.58 -18.99 -31.92
C LEU A 850 23.26 -18.89 -32.72
N VAL A 851 22.32 -19.79 -32.43
CA VAL A 851 20.95 -19.64 -32.92
C VAL A 851 20.28 -18.44 -32.25
N PRO A 852 19.35 -17.71 -32.90
CA PRO A 852 18.78 -16.48 -32.37
C PRO A 852 18.20 -16.61 -30.96
N GLU A 853 17.59 -17.75 -30.65
CA GLU A 853 16.96 -18.02 -29.35
C GLU A 853 17.99 -18.11 -28.20
N ASP A 854 19.27 -18.34 -28.52
CA ASP A 854 20.39 -18.40 -27.58
C ASP A 854 21.19 -17.08 -27.51
N GLN A 855 20.82 -16.05 -28.27
CA GLN A 855 21.52 -14.77 -28.29
C GLN A 855 21.04 -13.86 -27.16
N TYR A 856 21.39 -14.22 -25.92
CA TYR A 856 21.18 -13.37 -24.75
C TYR A 856 22.18 -13.70 -23.64
N SER A 857 22.48 -12.68 -22.83
CA SER A 857 23.30 -12.79 -21.62
C SER A 857 22.70 -12.03 -20.43
N PHE A 858 21.60 -11.31 -20.65
CA PHE A 858 20.93 -10.45 -19.70
C PHE A 858 19.42 -10.43 -19.96
N VAL A 859 18.61 -10.18 -18.94
CA VAL A 859 17.15 -9.99 -19.08
C VAL A 859 16.76 -8.66 -18.45
N PHE A 860 16.10 -7.79 -19.20
CA PHE A 860 15.69 -6.47 -18.75
C PHE A 860 14.22 -6.22 -19.07
N ARG A 861 13.40 -5.95 -18.05
CA ARG A 861 11.95 -5.70 -18.20
C ARG A 861 11.27 -6.80 -19.02
N GLY A 862 11.52 -8.07 -18.67
CA GLY A 862 11.02 -9.23 -19.40
C GLY A 862 11.77 -9.58 -20.70
N SER A 863 12.53 -8.66 -21.29
CA SER A 863 13.18 -8.87 -22.59
C SER A 863 14.56 -9.51 -22.44
N ALA A 864 14.77 -10.68 -23.04
CA ALA A 864 16.09 -11.28 -23.12
C ALA A 864 16.96 -10.55 -24.16
N GLN A 865 18.22 -10.26 -23.80
CA GLN A 865 19.10 -9.40 -24.59
C GLN A 865 20.58 -9.72 -24.41
N VAL A 866 21.41 -9.43 -25.42
CA VAL A 866 22.87 -9.54 -25.34
C VAL A 866 23.46 -8.28 -24.72
N LEU A 867 24.30 -8.43 -23.70
CA LEU A 867 25.22 -7.38 -23.24
C LEU A 867 26.68 -7.86 -23.21
N ASP A 868 26.88 -9.17 -23.04
CA ASP A 868 28.18 -9.83 -22.99
C ASP A 868 28.45 -10.55 -24.31
N ASN A 869 29.55 -10.20 -24.96
CA ASN A 869 29.90 -10.75 -26.27
C ASN A 869 31.42 -10.93 -26.36
N ALA A 870 31.86 -11.63 -27.41
CA ALA A 870 33.25 -11.58 -27.86
C ALA A 870 33.34 -11.25 -29.34
N ILE A 871 34.27 -10.37 -29.68
CA ILE A 871 34.62 -9.94 -31.03
C ILE A 871 36.03 -10.44 -31.34
N MET A 872 36.28 -10.89 -32.57
CA MET A 872 37.57 -11.46 -32.95
C MET A 872 38.00 -11.08 -34.37
N ASN A 873 39.32 -11.12 -34.61
CA ASN A 873 39.88 -11.04 -35.96
C ASN A 873 39.78 -12.39 -36.69
N ASP A 874 40.18 -12.41 -37.97
CA ASP A 874 40.15 -13.62 -38.80
C ASP A 874 40.95 -14.79 -38.18
N GLU A 875 42.13 -14.52 -37.58
CA GLU A 875 42.92 -15.55 -36.89
C GLU A 875 42.22 -16.08 -35.63
N GLY A 876 41.47 -15.24 -34.91
CA GLY A 876 40.62 -15.69 -33.81
C GLY A 876 39.45 -16.53 -34.30
N LEU A 877 38.78 -16.10 -35.37
CA LEU A 877 37.66 -16.83 -35.96
C LEU A 877 38.08 -18.20 -36.49
N MET A 878 39.24 -18.31 -37.15
CA MET A 878 39.74 -19.58 -37.65
C MET A 878 40.04 -20.59 -36.54
N ASN A 879 40.41 -20.11 -35.35
CA ASN A 879 40.68 -20.94 -34.20
C ASN A 879 39.42 -21.17 -33.33
N LEU A 880 38.32 -20.45 -33.56
CA LEU A 880 37.08 -20.62 -32.80
C LEU A 880 36.36 -21.92 -33.23
N ILE A 881 36.09 -22.79 -32.26
CA ILE A 881 35.21 -23.96 -32.45
C ILE A 881 33.76 -23.56 -32.21
N GLU A 882 33.48 -22.96 -31.04
CA GLU A 882 32.15 -22.49 -30.67
C GLU A 882 32.21 -21.55 -29.47
N MET A 883 31.10 -20.84 -29.26
CA MET A 883 30.78 -20.10 -28.05
C MET A 883 29.63 -20.81 -27.33
N GLN A 884 29.64 -20.81 -25.99
CA GLN A 884 28.52 -21.26 -25.18
C GLN A 884 28.32 -20.33 -23.98
N TYR A 885 27.08 -19.89 -23.74
CA TYR A 885 26.72 -19.27 -22.47
C TYR A 885 26.47 -20.35 -21.41
N ALA A 886 26.92 -20.08 -20.18
CA ALA A 886 26.54 -20.88 -19.02
C ALA A 886 25.21 -20.35 -18.49
N ARG A 887 24.11 -21.07 -18.77
CA ARG A 887 22.75 -20.65 -18.40
C ARG A 887 22.46 -20.85 -16.92
N GLY A 888 21.62 -20.00 -16.36
CA GLY A 888 21.09 -20.15 -15.01
C GLY A 888 21.35 -18.96 -14.09
N GLN A 889 21.91 -17.87 -14.62
CA GLN A 889 22.03 -16.62 -13.86
C GLN A 889 20.82 -15.73 -14.15
N VAL A 890 20.54 -15.50 -15.43
CA VAL A 890 19.46 -14.58 -15.86
C VAL A 890 18.09 -15.26 -15.98
N ASP A 891 18.09 -16.57 -16.20
CA ASP A 891 16.88 -17.37 -16.32
C ASP A 891 16.39 -17.93 -14.98
N ALA A 892 17.13 -17.71 -13.89
CA ALA A 892 16.78 -18.17 -12.55
C ALA A 892 16.00 -17.09 -11.77
N SER A 893 15.02 -17.53 -10.98
CA SER A 893 14.29 -16.65 -10.05
C SER A 893 15.23 -16.01 -9.03
N LEU A 894 14.89 -14.77 -8.63
CA LEU A 894 15.56 -14.02 -7.57
C LEU A 894 15.58 -14.73 -6.21
N GLN A 895 14.71 -15.71 -5.98
CA GLN A 895 14.71 -16.48 -4.74
C GLN A 895 16.01 -17.28 -4.52
N PHE A 896 16.78 -17.55 -5.59
CA PHE A 896 18.03 -18.28 -5.49
C PHE A 896 19.21 -17.40 -5.11
N GLU A 897 19.06 -16.07 -5.04
CA GLU A 897 20.15 -15.11 -4.77
C GLU A 897 20.95 -15.49 -3.51
N ASP A 898 20.25 -15.85 -2.42
CA ASP A 898 20.85 -16.21 -1.13
C ASP A 898 21.04 -17.73 -0.93
N ASP A 899 20.68 -18.56 -1.91
CA ASP A 899 20.81 -20.02 -1.83
C ASP A 899 22.23 -20.48 -2.18
N ASP A 900 23.05 -20.70 -1.14
CA ASP A 900 24.43 -21.18 -1.27
C ASP A 900 24.54 -22.64 -1.73
N THR A 901 23.44 -23.37 -1.88
CA THR A 901 23.44 -24.77 -2.32
C THR A 901 23.51 -24.93 -3.84
N THR A 902 23.24 -23.87 -4.58
CA THR A 902 23.23 -23.82 -6.06
C THR A 902 24.18 -22.74 -6.61
N SER A 903 24.47 -22.78 -7.91
CA SER A 903 25.16 -21.72 -8.66
C SER A 903 24.20 -20.73 -9.31
N LEU A 904 22.89 -21.02 -9.30
CA LEU A 904 21.87 -20.17 -9.89
C LEU A 904 21.86 -18.78 -9.24
N ARG A 905 21.67 -17.73 -10.05
CA ARG A 905 21.62 -16.34 -9.59
C ARG A 905 22.82 -15.93 -8.73
N SER A 906 24.02 -16.35 -9.11
CA SER A 906 25.29 -15.85 -8.55
C SER A 906 25.62 -14.43 -9.04
N THR A 907 25.05 -14.05 -10.18
CA THR A 907 25.13 -12.73 -10.83
C THR A 907 23.85 -12.51 -11.64
N ASP A 908 23.63 -11.29 -12.11
CA ASP A 908 22.57 -10.88 -13.03
C ASP A 908 22.95 -11.05 -14.51
N HIS A 909 24.11 -11.63 -14.83
CA HIS A 909 24.56 -11.94 -16.20
C HIS A 909 24.88 -13.42 -16.40
N ASP A 910 24.51 -13.99 -17.55
CA ASP A 910 25.04 -15.27 -18.00
C ASP A 910 26.43 -15.02 -18.61
N GLY A 911 27.45 -15.60 -18.00
CA GLY A 911 28.81 -15.64 -18.55
C GLY A 911 28.93 -16.65 -19.69
N PHE A 912 30.00 -16.55 -20.47
CA PHE A 912 30.22 -17.45 -21.61
C PHE A 912 31.64 -18.00 -21.67
N VAL A 913 31.79 -19.09 -22.42
CA VAL A 913 33.06 -19.74 -22.72
C VAL A 913 33.22 -19.89 -24.24
N LEU A 914 34.37 -19.46 -24.74
CA LEU A 914 34.86 -19.73 -26.09
C LEU A 914 35.75 -20.97 -26.06
N TYR A 915 35.50 -21.90 -26.97
CA TYR A 915 36.36 -23.07 -27.20
C TYR A 915 37.23 -22.79 -28.42
N ILE A 916 38.54 -22.78 -28.19
CA ILE A 916 39.53 -22.35 -29.18
C ILE A 916 40.47 -23.54 -29.45
N PHE A 917 40.76 -23.80 -30.72
CA PHE A 917 41.68 -24.84 -31.15
C PHE A 917 42.52 -24.35 -32.31
N GLU A 918 43.84 -24.51 -32.23
CA GLU A 918 44.74 -24.20 -33.34
C GLU A 918 44.96 -25.44 -34.22
N ASP A 919 44.36 -25.45 -35.42
CA ASP A 919 44.59 -26.52 -36.40
C ASP A 919 45.88 -26.28 -37.20
N ASN A 920 46.96 -26.88 -36.71
CA ASN A 920 48.27 -26.86 -37.36
C ASN A 920 48.37 -27.69 -38.66
N ASP A 921 47.35 -28.48 -39.00
CA ASP A 921 47.33 -29.30 -40.23
C ASP A 921 46.67 -28.58 -41.43
N LEU A 922 46.25 -27.32 -41.26
CA LEU A 922 45.75 -26.47 -42.36
C LEU A 922 46.89 -26.09 -43.32
N ILE A 923 47.13 -26.95 -44.32
CA ILE A 923 48.12 -26.77 -45.41
C ILE A 923 47.93 -25.44 -46.19
N PHE A 924 46.78 -24.76 -46.04
CA PHE A 924 46.46 -23.49 -46.70
C PHE A 924 46.13 -22.34 -45.72
N LYS A 925 46.61 -22.38 -44.47
CA LYS A 925 46.36 -21.32 -43.46
C LYS A 925 46.64 -19.89 -43.99
N ASN A 926 47.61 -19.75 -44.91
CA ASN A 926 48.00 -18.45 -45.50
C ASN A 926 47.58 -18.26 -46.97
N GLY A 927 46.55 -18.98 -47.44
CA GLY A 927 46.01 -18.84 -48.81
C GLY A 927 46.77 -19.61 -49.91
N PHE A 928 46.24 -19.53 -51.13
CA PHE A 928 46.84 -20.09 -52.36
C PHE A 928 47.78 -19.06 -53.00
N GLU A 929 49.01 -18.92 -52.51
CA GLU A 929 50.09 -18.26 -53.28
C GLU A 929 51.19 -19.23 -53.72
#